data_AF-A0A844S8N2-F1
#
_entry.id   AF-A0A844S8N2-F1
#
_cell.length_a   1.000
_cell.length_b   1.000
_cell.length_c   1.000
_cell.angle_alpha   90.00
_cell.angle_beta   90.00
_cell.angle_gamma   90.00
#
_symmetry.space_group_name_H-M   'P 1'
#
loop_
_entity.id
_entity.type
_entity.pdbx_description
1 polymer ?
#
loop_
_entity_poly.entity_id
_entity_poly.type
_entity_poly.pdbx_seq_one_letter_code
_entity_poly.pdbx_strand_id
1 'polypeptide(L)'
;MAGLPLSFAEPLLLLGLVSLPVLWWLLRVMPPRPRRIEFPPTRLLFDIAPKEETPSRTPWWLTLLRLAAAALVIFAAAGPIWNPQTGVAAGKLPLVILLDDGWSAASSWDARIRAADELIANADSDRRGVALVPLSEPARDITLMPAGAARVALRQLAPKPYSVDRVETLGALGRFLKSTGDCDIAWLSDGVDTGRGSEFTEGLGKVIESRNLTIYAGGAQSAQALVAAENAAAKMTVKVLRTESGIAAGTVRAVDAKGSPIGEARYTFGPQDRETEAAFDLPVELRNDIARLEISGEHSAGAVQLLDRRWRRRAIGVVWGASNDTAQPLLASTFYLSRALSPFADVRLGDRGAAQQVIGQFLDQRLPMIVMADVGTLSPEIRDRLNAWIEQGGVLVRFAGPRLAQADDDLVPVKLRRGGRTLGGSLTWEKPQHMASFAADGPFSGLTVPKDITVNRQVLAEPDAVLSTKSWASLEDGTPLVTGERRGKGVVSLFHVGADMRWSDLPMSGTFVEMLRRLIDMSGYTSKPGPGVASDPNAETVAPLRTLDGFGVFGPPPSSAKPMSADYRDRGTADHPPGFYGTAESPIAVNTLASADRIAPLDTSALRATRASYTNAEPRDLRGIMLSTALALFLLDAIVVALLGGGLAALVRRRAAPAVLALAFILATTMVPSPTRAQNASSDDFAIKAVSQTRLAYVVTGNADVDSIVKAGMSGLTLFLGQRTALEAGDPVGIDPARDELAFFPLIYWPIVPGAPKPPQDAINKIDAYMKQGGTVIFDTRDAVEAPPGDNGSSQTPGMQTLRELLSTLDVPELEPVPREHVLTKTFYLLRDFPGRFNSGQTWVEALPREDDDEAAQRPARGGDGVSPIIITSNDLAGAWAIRPDGQPMLPLTPGEPRQREFAFRAGVNIVMYTLTGNYKADQVHAPALIERLGQ
;
A
#
# COMPACT_ATOMS: atom_id res chain seq x y z
N MET A 1 -20.45 5.59 -48.30
CA MET A 1 -19.53 4.69 -49.01
C MET A 1 -18.12 5.07 -48.64
N ALA A 2 -17.37 4.17 -47.99
CA ALA A 2 -15.97 4.38 -47.67
C ALA A 2 -15.15 4.25 -48.96
N GLY A 3 -14.92 5.37 -49.64
CA GLY A 3 -13.95 5.45 -50.72
C GLY A 3 -12.54 5.35 -50.13
N LEU A 4 -11.60 4.73 -50.87
CA LEU A 4 -10.18 4.86 -50.59
C LEU A 4 -9.82 6.35 -50.41
N PRO A 5 -8.90 6.73 -49.50
CA PRO A 5 -8.55 8.13 -49.24
C PRO A 5 -7.67 8.70 -50.37
N LEU A 6 -8.21 8.73 -51.57
CA LEU A 6 -7.55 9.11 -52.81
C LEU A 6 -8.47 10.05 -53.60
N SER A 7 -7.99 11.25 -53.88
CA SER A 7 -8.65 12.17 -54.82
C SER A 7 -7.74 12.48 -56.00
N PHE A 8 -8.33 12.87 -57.13
CA PHE A 8 -7.61 13.32 -58.31
C PHE A 8 -7.85 14.82 -58.52
N ALA A 9 -6.78 15.58 -58.73
CA ALA A 9 -6.88 16.99 -59.06
C ALA A 9 -7.61 17.22 -60.40
N GLU A 10 -7.35 16.34 -61.38
CA GLU A 10 -7.94 16.40 -62.73
C GLU A 10 -8.52 15.03 -63.12
N PRO A 11 -9.70 14.65 -62.58
CA PRO A 11 -10.24 13.29 -62.71
C PRO A 11 -10.56 12.88 -64.16
N LEU A 12 -10.78 13.84 -65.07
CA LEU A 12 -11.07 13.56 -66.48
C LEU A 12 -9.90 12.88 -67.21
N LEU A 13 -8.66 13.09 -66.77
CA LEU A 13 -7.47 12.46 -67.38
C LEU A 13 -7.43 10.94 -67.21
N LEU A 14 -8.18 10.39 -66.24
CA LEU A 14 -8.30 8.94 -66.04
C LEU A 14 -8.97 8.22 -67.21
N LEU A 15 -9.75 8.94 -68.04
CA LEU A 15 -10.28 8.39 -69.29
C LEU A 15 -9.17 7.94 -70.25
N GLY A 16 -7.95 8.46 -70.11
CA GLY A 16 -6.78 8.01 -70.84
C GLY A 16 -6.46 6.52 -70.65
N LEU A 17 -6.87 5.88 -69.54
CA LEU A 17 -6.65 4.44 -69.34
C LEU A 17 -7.36 3.59 -70.40
N VAL A 18 -8.44 4.10 -71.00
CA VAL A 18 -9.17 3.44 -72.08
C VAL A 18 -8.33 3.33 -73.37
N SER A 19 -7.26 4.13 -73.53
CA SER A 19 -6.37 4.03 -74.69
C SER A 19 -5.32 2.92 -74.59
N LEU A 20 -5.14 2.28 -73.41
CA LEU A 20 -4.13 1.23 -73.20
C LEU A 20 -4.33 -0.02 -74.08
N PRO A 21 -5.55 -0.55 -74.30
CA PRO A 21 -5.79 -1.67 -75.21
C PRO A 21 -5.46 -1.35 -76.68
N VAL A 22 -5.66 -0.10 -77.09
CA VAL A 22 -5.29 0.38 -78.44
C VAL A 22 -3.77 0.40 -78.58
N LEU A 23 -3.06 0.89 -77.55
CA LEU A 23 -1.60 0.87 -77.46
C LEU A 23 -1.04 -0.56 -77.53
N TRP A 24 -1.67 -1.52 -76.83
CA TRP A 24 -1.31 -2.93 -76.91
C TRP A 24 -1.47 -3.52 -78.32
N TRP A 25 -2.59 -3.20 -78.99
CA TRP A 25 -2.87 -3.66 -80.34
C TRP A 25 -1.84 -3.13 -81.35
N LEU A 26 -1.47 -1.85 -81.22
CA LEU A 26 -0.52 -1.17 -82.12
C LEU A 26 0.93 -1.69 -81.94
N LEU A 27 1.32 -2.06 -80.72
CA LEU A 27 2.62 -2.68 -80.42
C LEU A 27 2.76 -4.13 -80.94
N ARG A 28 1.67 -4.77 -81.40
CA ARG A 28 1.63 -6.16 -81.86
C ARG A 28 1.82 -6.31 -83.37
N VAL A 29 1.95 -5.21 -84.12
CA VAL A 29 2.08 -5.25 -85.59
C VAL A 29 3.52 -5.61 -85.97
N MET A 30 3.75 -6.91 -86.24
CA MET A 30 4.99 -7.44 -86.80
C MET A 30 5.02 -7.36 -88.34
N PRO A 31 6.21 -7.25 -88.97
CA PRO A 31 6.35 -7.33 -90.42
C PRO A 31 5.99 -8.74 -90.96
N PRO A 32 5.56 -8.86 -92.23
CA PRO A 32 5.12 -10.13 -92.82
C PRO A 32 6.25 -11.18 -92.86
N ARG A 33 5.88 -12.46 -92.71
CA ARG A 33 6.81 -13.60 -92.71
C ARG A 33 7.70 -13.58 -93.98
N PRO A 34 9.03 -13.81 -93.87
CA PRO A 34 9.88 -13.93 -95.04
C PRO A 34 9.45 -15.13 -95.91
N ARG A 35 9.38 -14.92 -97.23
CA ARG A 35 9.10 -15.98 -98.20
C ARG A 35 10.27 -16.96 -98.25
N ARG A 36 10.00 -18.25 -98.02
CA ARG A 36 10.98 -19.32 -98.22
C ARG A 36 11.06 -19.65 -99.71
N ILE A 37 12.27 -19.64 -100.25
CA ILE A 37 12.57 -20.03 -101.64
C ILE A 37 13.46 -21.28 -101.53
N GLU A 38 13.07 -22.37 -102.20
CA GLU A 38 13.89 -23.59 -102.24
C GLU A 38 15.02 -23.41 -103.26
N PHE A 39 16.27 -23.45 -102.78
CA PHE A 39 17.47 -23.27 -103.60
C PHE A 39 18.27 -24.60 -103.66
N PRO A 40 18.30 -25.32 -104.80
CA PRO A 40 18.71 -26.73 -104.85
C PRO A 40 20.19 -27.13 -104.61
N PRO A 41 21.24 -26.29 -104.76
CA PRO A 41 22.60 -26.73 -104.46
C PRO A 41 23.03 -26.38 -103.02
N THR A 42 22.55 -27.14 -102.03
CA THR A 42 22.79 -26.91 -100.59
C THR A 42 24.17 -27.35 -100.08
N ARG A 43 25.05 -27.90 -100.93
CA ARG A 43 26.34 -28.48 -100.49
C ARG A 43 27.49 -27.48 -100.36
N LEU A 44 27.34 -26.25 -100.88
CA LEU A 44 28.35 -25.17 -100.84
C LEU A 44 28.16 -24.19 -99.65
N LEU A 45 27.18 -24.43 -98.78
CA LEU A 45 26.80 -23.51 -97.69
C LEU A 45 27.12 -24.05 -96.27
N PHE A 46 27.76 -25.21 -96.15
CA PHE A 46 28.11 -25.79 -94.84
C PHE A 46 29.31 -25.11 -94.13
N ASP A 47 30.07 -24.24 -94.83
CA ASP A 47 31.17 -23.46 -94.23
C ASP A 47 30.77 -22.04 -93.77
N ILE A 48 29.47 -21.71 -93.79
CA ILE A 48 28.96 -20.44 -93.25
C ILE A 48 28.44 -20.69 -91.83
N ALA A 49 29.12 -20.12 -90.83
CA ALA A 49 28.63 -20.12 -89.46
C ALA A 49 27.20 -19.53 -89.41
N PRO A 50 26.23 -20.24 -88.83
CA PRO A 50 24.85 -19.75 -88.74
C PRO A 50 24.83 -18.44 -87.96
N LYS A 51 24.40 -17.37 -88.63
CA LYS A 51 24.17 -16.06 -88.03
C LYS A 51 22.92 -16.18 -87.14
N GLU A 52 23.07 -15.92 -85.85
CA GLU A 52 21.99 -16.00 -84.85
C GLU A 52 20.70 -15.36 -85.38
N GLU A 53 19.63 -16.15 -85.48
CA GLU A 53 18.29 -15.66 -85.80
C GLU A 53 17.78 -14.84 -84.60
N THR A 54 17.58 -13.54 -84.79
CA THR A 54 16.89 -12.69 -83.81
C THR A 54 15.49 -13.25 -83.53
N PRO A 55 15.10 -13.47 -82.27
CA PRO A 55 13.79 -14.01 -81.91
C PRO A 55 12.64 -13.16 -82.48
N SER A 56 11.71 -13.81 -83.18
CA SER A 56 10.62 -13.16 -83.91
C SER A 56 9.47 -12.62 -83.05
N ARG A 57 9.55 -12.64 -81.72
CA ARG A 57 8.50 -12.14 -80.81
C ARG A 57 9.10 -11.44 -79.60
N THR A 58 8.63 -10.23 -79.33
CA THR A 58 8.79 -9.59 -78.02
C THR A 58 8.06 -10.44 -76.96
N PRO A 59 8.72 -10.82 -75.86
CA PRO A 59 8.06 -11.48 -74.74
C PRO A 59 6.86 -10.67 -74.23
N TRP A 60 5.71 -11.32 -74.06
CA TRP A 60 4.45 -10.65 -73.67
C TRP A 60 4.56 -9.89 -72.34
N TRP A 61 5.42 -10.35 -71.42
CA TRP A 61 5.65 -9.70 -70.15
C TRP A 61 6.33 -8.32 -70.30
N LEU A 62 7.14 -8.08 -71.34
CA LEU A 62 7.68 -6.74 -71.65
C LEU A 62 6.56 -5.81 -72.14
N THR A 63 5.61 -6.33 -72.91
CA THR A 63 4.44 -5.53 -73.32
C THR A 63 3.56 -5.17 -72.13
N LEU A 64 3.40 -6.07 -71.16
CA LEU A 64 2.70 -5.79 -69.90
C LEU A 64 3.41 -4.71 -69.08
N LEU A 65 4.74 -4.79 -68.99
CA LEU A 65 5.56 -3.80 -68.29
C LEU A 65 5.42 -2.39 -68.90
N ARG A 66 5.40 -2.28 -70.24
CA ARG A 66 5.18 -1.00 -70.94
C ARG A 66 3.79 -0.43 -70.71
N LEU A 67 2.75 -1.27 -70.71
CA LEU A 67 1.38 -0.82 -70.42
C LEU A 67 1.24 -0.37 -68.97
N ALA A 68 1.91 -1.04 -68.02
CA ALA A 68 1.94 -0.64 -66.62
C ALA A 68 2.64 0.73 -66.44
N ALA A 69 3.76 0.95 -67.12
CA ALA A 69 4.45 2.25 -67.11
C ALA A 69 3.56 3.37 -67.70
N ALA A 70 2.87 3.11 -68.82
CA ALA A 70 1.94 4.06 -69.42
C ALA A 70 0.73 4.37 -68.50
N ALA A 71 0.18 3.36 -67.83
CA ALA A 71 -0.87 3.54 -66.84
C ALA A 71 -0.43 4.44 -65.66
N LEU A 72 0.80 4.24 -65.15
CA LEU A 72 1.36 5.08 -64.08
C LEU A 72 1.54 6.54 -64.51
N VAL A 73 1.90 6.79 -65.77
CA VAL A 73 1.98 8.17 -66.31
C VAL A 73 0.59 8.81 -66.38
N ILE A 74 -0.43 8.07 -66.84
CA ILE A 74 -1.82 8.57 -66.87
C ILE A 74 -2.34 8.86 -65.46
N PHE A 75 -2.06 7.96 -64.50
CA PHE A 75 -2.39 8.22 -63.10
C PHE A 75 -1.65 9.44 -62.57
N ALA A 76 -0.35 9.58 -62.79
CA ALA A 76 0.40 10.77 -62.36
C ALA A 76 -0.14 12.07 -62.98
N ALA A 77 -0.55 12.06 -64.25
CA ALA A 77 -1.12 13.22 -64.92
C ALA A 77 -2.46 13.66 -64.30
N ALA A 78 -3.29 12.71 -63.83
CA ALA A 78 -4.56 12.99 -63.15
C ALA A 78 -4.40 13.63 -61.75
N GLY A 79 -3.17 13.73 -61.23
CA GLY A 79 -2.86 14.36 -59.93
C GLY A 79 -3.43 13.63 -58.72
N PRO A 80 -3.02 12.38 -58.44
CA PRO A 80 -3.49 11.59 -57.31
C PRO A 80 -2.93 12.16 -55.99
N ILE A 81 -3.83 12.56 -55.11
CA ILE A 81 -3.54 13.05 -53.76
C ILE A 81 -4.04 12.03 -52.77
N TRP A 82 -3.14 11.51 -51.95
CA TRP A 82 -3.47 10.62 -50.84
C TRP A 82 -3.80 11.45 -49.60
N ASN A 83 -4.93 11.15 -48.95
CA ASN A 83 -5.51 11.91 -47.83
C ASN A 83 -5.77 13.40 -48.18
N PRO A 84 -6.70 13.71 -49.09
CA PRO A 84 -7.08 15.08 -49.39
C PRO A 84 -7.71 15.79 -48.18
N GLN A 85 -7.44 17.09 -48.02
CA GLN A 85 -7.96 17.88 -46.91
C GLN A 85 -9.48 18.07 -47.03
N THR A 86 -10.22 17.67 -46.00
CA THR A 86 -11.64 18.01 -45.84
C THR A 86 -11.76 19.19 -44.88
N GLY A 87 -11.79 20.43 -45.40
CA GLY A 87 -11.81 21.66 -44.60
C GLY A 87 -12.80 22.70 -45.12
N VAL A 88 -12.84 23.87 -44.47
CA VAL A 88 -13.63 25.04 -44.89
C VAL A 88 -13.39 25.28 -46.38
N ALA A 89 -14.44 25.26 -47.19
CA ALA A 89 -14.34 25.44 -48.63
C ALA A 89 -13.68 26.80 -48.96
N ALA A 90 -12.84 26.82 -49.99
CA ALA A 90 -12.25 28.06 -50.50
C ALA A 90 -13.36 29.10 -50.75
N GLY A 91 -13.22 30.27 -50.16
CA GLY A 91 -14.30 31.25 -50.03
C GLY A 91 -13.77 32.67 -49.86
N LYS A 92 -14.65 33.68 -49.94
CA LYS A 92 -14.25 35.11 -49.85
C LYS A 92 -14.57 35.77 -48.51
N LEU A 93 -15.28 35.08 -47.62
CA LEU A 93 -15.76 35.65 -46.35
C LEU A 93 -14.65 35.71 -45.30
N PRO A 94 -14.67 36.59 -44.29
CA PRO A 94 -13.74 36.50 -43.17
C PRO A 94 -13.81 35.14 -42.44
N LEU A 95 -12.71 34.71 -41.83
CA LEU A 95 -12.63 33.44 -41.09
C LEU A 95 -12.60 33.71 -39.58
N VAL A 96 -13.47 33.04 -38.82
CA VAL A 96 -13.48 33.07 -37.35
C VAL A 96 -13.06 31.70 -36.83
N ILE A 97 -12.00 31.64 -36.05
CA ILE A 97 -11.48 30.40 -35.44
C ILE A 97 -11.83 30.40 -33.96
N LEU A 98 -12.76 29.53 -33.56
CA LEU A 98 -13.03 29.22 -32.15
C LEU A 98 -12.06 28.12 -31.71
N LEU A 99 -11.34 28.33 -30.61
CA LEU A 99 -10.34 27.38 -30.12
C LEU A 99 -10.64 26.97 -28.68
N ASP A 100 -10.89 25.66 -28.47
CA ASP A 100 -10.93 25.09 -27.12
C ASP A 100 -9.50 25.04 -26.57
N ASP A 101 -9.27 25.73 -25.46
CA ASP A 101 -7.98 25.90 -24.80
C ASP A 101 -8.02 25.57 -23.31
N GLY A 102 -8.93 24.67 -22.89
CA GLY A 102 -8.94 24.10 -21.53
C GLY A 102 -7.97 22.93 -21.35
N TRP A 103 -7.93 22.34 -20.15
CA TRP A 103 -7.05 21.20 -19.84
C TRP A 103 -7.28 20.01 -20.78
N SER A 104 -8.53 19.80 -21.22
CA SER A 104 -8.96 18.74 -22.14
C SER A 104 -8.37 18.87 -23.53
N ALA A 105 -7.95 20.07 -23.95
CA ALA A 105 -7.32 20.31 -25.23
C ALA A 105 -5.80 20.03 -25.21
N ALA A 106 -5.18 19.93 -24.03
CA ALA A 106 -3.73 19.98 -23.87
C ALA A 106 -2.97 18.83 -24.53
N SER A 107 -3.43 17.58 -24.39
CA SER A 107 -2.74 16.42 -24.97
C SER A 107 -2.77 16.38 -26.50
N SER A 108 -3.71 17.10 -27.12
CA SER A 108 -3.82 17.27 -28.57
C SER A 108 -3.48 18.69 -29.03
N TRP A 109 -2.84 19.50 -28.20
CA TRP A 109 -2.61 20.91 -28.47
C TRP A 109 -1.83 21.17 -29.76
N ASP A 110 -0.76 20.41 -29.99
CA ASP A 110 0.04 20.55 -31.21
C ASP A 110 -0.77 20.30 -32.49
N ALA A 111 -1.69 19.32 -32.47
CA ALA A 111 -2.57 19.04 -33.60
C ALA A 111 -3.57 20.20 -33.83
N ARG A 112 -4.04 20.83 -32.76
CA ARG A 112 -4.96 22.00 -32.82
C ARG A 112 -4.26 23.23 -33.36
N ILE A 113 -3.06 23.53 -32.87
CA ILE A 113 -2.26 24.67 -33.35
C ILE A 113 -1.88 24.48 -34.81
N ARG A 114 -1.51 23.26 -35.25
CA ARG A 114 -1.26 22.98 -36.66
C ARG A 114 -2.52 23.20 -37.52
N ALA A 115 -3.67 22.67 -37.10
CA ALA A 115 -4.93 22.87 -37.82
C ALA A 115 -5.33 24.36 -37.90
N ALA A 116 -5.13 25.12 -36.82
CA ALA A 116 -5.34 26.56 -36.81
C ALA A 116 -4.37 27.30 -37.75
N ASP A 117 -3.08 26.96 -37.75
CA ASP A 117 -2.08 27.60 -38.61
C ASP A 117 -2.35 27.31 -40.10
N GLU A 118 -2.80 26.11 -40.43
CA GLU A 118 -3.24 25.74 -41.79
C GLU A 118 -4.47 26.54 -42.23
N LEU A 119 -5.48 26.67 -41.35
CA LEU A 119 -6.65 27.52 -41.60
C LEU A 119 -6.26 28.98 -41.84
N ILE A 120 -5.30 29.50 -41.07
CA ILE A 120 -4.75 30.84 -41.25
C ILE A 120 -3.97 30.96 -42.56
N ALA A 121 -3.21 29.94 -42.96
CA ALA A 121 -2.47 29.89 -44.22
C ALA A 121 -3.39 29.91 -45.45
N ASN A 122 -4.50 29.17 -45.38
CA ASN A 122 -5.52 29.17 -46.43
C ASN A 122 -6.23 30.52 -46.50
N ALA A 123 -6.56 31.12 -45.35
CA ALA A 123 -7.12 32.47 -45.29
C ALA A 123 -6.18 33.53 -45.88
N ASP A 124 -4.87 33.41 -45.67
CA ASP A 124 -3.85 34.29 -46.25
C ASP A 124 -3.80 34.19 -47.78
N SER A 125 -3.83 32.96 -48.30
CA SER A 125 -3.84 32.68 -49.75
C SER A 125 -5.08 33.29 -50.44
N ASP A 126 -6.22 33.28 -49.75
CA ASP A 126 -7.48 33.86 -50.21
C ASP A 126 -7.64 35.36 -49.84
N ARG A 127 -6.65 35.97 -49.17
CA ARG A 127 -6.64 37.37 -48.68
C ARG A 127 -7.82 37.73 -47.76
N ARG A 128 -8.17 36.82 -46.85
CA ARG A 128 -9.26 36.94 -45.89
C ARG A 128 -8.74 37.44 -44.54
N GLY A 129 -9.54 38.25 -43.83
CA GLY A 129 -9.28 38.56 -42.42
C GLY A 129 -9.58 37.37 -41.52
N VAL A 130 -8.79 37.19 -40.46
CA VAL A 130 -8.97 36.12 -39.47
C VAL A 130 -9.30 36.72 -38.11
N ALA A 131 -10.27 36.15 -37.39
CA ALA A 131 -10.52 36.42 -35.98
C ALA A 131 -10.24 35.15 -35.17
N LEU A 132 -9.42 35.26 -34.11
CA LEU A 132 -9.07 34.15 -33.22
C LEU A 132 -9.81 34.33 -31.89
N VAL A 133 -10.57 33.31 -31.48
CA VAL A 133 -11.41 33.34 -30.27
C VAL A 133 -11.06 32.14 -29.38
N PRO A 134 -10.10 32.29 -28.45
CA PRO A 134 -9.89 31.30 -27.40
C PRO A 134 -11.11 31.29 -26.47
N LEU A 135 -11.68 30.11 -26.22
CA LEU A 135 -12.91 30.01 -25.44
C LEU A 135 -12.70 30.27 -23.94
N SER A 136 -11.47 30.24 -23.43
CA SER A 136 -11.14 30.57 -22.04
C SER A 136 -11.06 32.07 -21.71
N GLU A 137 -11.10 32.96 -22.70
CA GLU A 137 -10.91 34.41 -22.53
C GLU A 137 -12.18 35.20 -22.92
N PRO A 138 -13.30 35.07 -22.19
CA PRO A 138 -14.58 35.68 -22.56
C PRO A 138 -14.56 37.22 -22.57
N ALA A 139 -13.59 37.83 -21.86
CA ALA A 139 -13.40 39.27 -21.78
C ALA A 139 -12.52 39.85 -22.91
N ARG A 140 -11.93 39.00 -23.77
CA ARG A 140 -11.05 39.43 -24.85
C ARG A 140 -11.85 40.05 -26.00
N ASP A 141 -11.42 41.22 -26.46
CA ASP A 141 -12.01 41.85 -27.65
C ASP A 141 -11.70 41.03 -28.92
N ILE A 142 -12.75 40.68 -29.65
CA ILE A 142 -12.65 39.90 -30.89
C ILE A 142 -12.55 40.88 -32.07
N THR A 143 -11.46 40.80 -32.81
CA THR A 143 -11.19 41.68 -33.97
C THR A 143 -10.66 40.88 -35.16
N LEU A 144 -11.01 41.32 -36.38
CA LEU A 144 -10.38 40.79 -37.60
C LEU A 144 -8.94 41.30 -37.71
N MET A 145 -8.02 40.39 -37.98
CA MET A 145 -6.61 40.69 -38.16
C MET A 145 -6.05 40.00 -39.41
N PRO A 146 -4.96 40.53 -40.00
CA PRO A 146 -4.23 39.86 -41.07
C PRO A 146 -3.65 38.53 -40.59
N ALA A 147 -3.46 37.57 -41.52
CA ALA A 147 -2.95 36.24 -41.21
C ALA A 147 -1.62 36.25 -40.42
N GLY A 148 -0.69 37.16 -40.75
CA GLY A 148 0.56 37.31 -40.01
C GLY A 148 0.37 37.64 -38.53
N ALA A 149 -0.56 38.55 -38.20
CA ALA A 149 -0.90 38.90 -36.83
C ALA A 149 -1.64 37.75 -36.13
N ALA A 150 -2.54 37.07 -36.84
CA ALA A 150 -3.24 35.89 -36.32
C ALA A 150 -2.28 34.76 -35.94
N ARG A 151 -1.24 34.49 -36.75
CA ARG A 151 -0.21 33.49 -36.43
C ARG A 151 0.59 33.85 -35.18
N VAL A 152 0.94 35.13 -35.00
CA VAL A 152 1.65 35.58 -33.79
C VAL A 152 0.76 35.42 -32.56
N ALA A 153 -0.51 35.80 -32.66
CA ALA A 153 -1.48 35.63 -31.57
C ALA A 153 -1.71 34.14 -31.24
N LEU A 154 -1.81 33.28 -32.25
CA LEU A 154 -1.97 31.83 -32.08
C LEU A 154 -0.80 31.21 -31.31
N ARG A 155 0.44 31.62 -31.60
CA ARG A 155 1.65 31.13 -30.90
C ARG A 155 1.73 31.56 -29.43
N GLN A 156 0.97 32.58 -29.02
CA GLN A 156 0.91 33.04 -27.63
C GLN A 156 -0.14 32.30 -26.80
N LEU A 157 -1.02 31.51 -27.43
CA LEU A 157 -2.03 30.73 -26.73
C LEU A 157 -1.40 29.45 -26.16
N ALA A 158 -1.85 29.11 -24.95
CA ALA A 158 -1.52 27.87 -24.27
C ALA A 158 -2.76 27.33 -23.56
N PRO A 159 -2.89 26.01 -23.38
CA PRO A 159 -4.00 25.43 -22.65
C PRO A 159 -4.04 25.96 -21.21
N LYS A 160 -5.24 26.19 -20.69
CA LYS A 160 -5.48 26.55 -19.29
C LYS A 160 -5.58 25.28 -18.44
N PRO A 161 -5.13 25.31 -17.17
CA PRO A 161 -5.11 24.13 -16.31
C PRO A 161 -6.47 23.75 -15.71
N TYR A 162 -7.52 24.54 -15.91
CA TYR A 162 -8.84 24.36 -15.33
C TYR A 162 -9.92 24.14 -16.40
N SER A 163 -11.10 23.69 -15.99
CA SER A 163 -12.25 23.52 -16.87
C SER A 163 -12.80 24.88 -17.32
N VAL A 164 -12.99 25.07 -18.63
CA VAL A 164 -13.42 26.34 -19.22
C VAL A 164 -14.93 26.38 -19.42
N ASP A 165 -15.59 27.43 -18.91
CA ASP A 165 -17.01 27.69 -19.12
C ASP A 165 -17.25 28.37 -20.48
N ARG A 166 -17.31 27.57 -21.55
CA ARG A 166 -17.46 28.06 -22.95
C ARG A 166 -18.65 28.99 -23.18
N VAL A 167 -19.71 28.86 -22.38
CA VAL A 167 -20.94 29.66 -22.46
C VAL A 167 -20.65 31.16 -22.29
N GLU A 168 -19.65 31.52 -21.48
CA GLU A 168 -19.33 32.94 -21.20
C GLU A 168 -18.86 33.70 -22.45
N THR A 169 -18.23 33.00 -23.39
CA THR A 169 -17.69 33.58 -24.64
C THR A 169 -18.77 33.85 -25.69
N LEU A 170 -19.96 33.24 -25.57
CA LEU A 170 -21.07 33.41 -26.52
C LEU A 170 -21.54 34.86 -26.64
N GLY A 171 -21.52 35.62 -25.53
CA GLY A 171 -21.93 37.02 -25.51
C GLY A 171 -21.01 37.93 -26.34
N ALA A 172 -19.69 37.76 -26.20
CA ALA A 172 -18.70 38.49 -26.97
C ALA A 172 -18.74 38.08 -28.45
N LEU A 173 -18.83 36.78 -28.73
CA LEU A 173 -18.96 36.25 -30.08
C LEU A 173 -20.19 36.80 -30.80
N GLY A 174 -21.36 36.81 -30.15
CA GLY A 174 -22.59 37.33 -30.73
C GLY A 174 -22.53 38.82 -31.07
N ARG A 175 -21.87 39.65 -30.24
CA ARG A 175 -21.65 41.07 -30.57
C ARG A 175 -20.76 41.24 -31.80
N PHE A 176 -19.67 40.47 -31.87
CA PHE A 176 -18.72 40.52 -32.98
C PHE A 176 -19.32 40.03 -34.31
N LEU A 177 -20.11 38.95 -34.29
CA LEU A 177 -20.76 38.43 -35.50
C LEU A 177 -21.82 39.40 -36.05
N LYS A 178 -22.53 40.11 -35.17
CA LYS A 178 -23.49 41.16 -35.56
C LYS A 178 -22.81 42.36 -36.21
N SER A 179 -21.62 42.75 -35.76
CA SER A 179 -20.88 43.88 -36.35
C SER A 179 -20.17 43.53 -37.66
N THR A 180 -19.71 42.29 -37.80
CA THR A 180 -18.88 41.85 -38.93
C THR A 180 -19.70 41.36 -40.12
N GLY A 181 -20.90 40.80 -39.90
CA GLY A 181 -21.78 40.28 -40.95
C GLY A 181 -21.58 38.79 -41.24
N ASP A 182 -21.49 38.43 -42.52
CA ASP A 182 -21.28 37.04 -42.96
C ASP A 182 -19.81 36.62 -42.83
N CYS A 183 -19.57 35.46 -42.22
CA CYS A 183 -18.24 34.89 -42.02
C CYS A 183 -18.29 33.36 -42.01
N ASP A 184 -17.18 32.71 -42.34
CA ASP A 184 -17.01 31.27 -42.11
C ASP A 184 -16.44 31.04 -40.71
N ILE A 185 -16.98 30.06 -39.98
CA ILE A 185 -16.61 29.76 -38.60
C ILE A 185 -16.00 28.36 -38.54
N ALA A 186 -14.77 28.26 -38.04
CA ALA A 186 -14.10 27.00 -37.75
C ALA A 186 -13.97 26.84 -36.23
N TRP A 187 -14.52 25.77 -35.67
CA TRP A 187 -14.39 25.45 -34.25
C TRP A 187 -13.47 24.25 -34.06
N LEU A 188 -12.35 24.49 -33.39
CA LEU A 188 -11.37 23.49 -33.00
C LEU A 188 -11.74 22.94 -31.61
N SER A 189 -12.60 21.93 -31.58
CA SER A 189 -13.20 21.39 -30.35
C SER A 189 -12.37 20.30 -29.69
N ASP A 190 -12.30 20.28 -28.36
CA ASP A 190 -11.71 19.20 -27.57
C ASP A 190 -12.60 17.97 -27.42
N GLY A 191 -13.88 18.08 -27.80
CA GLY A 191 -14.85 17.00 -27.71
C GLY A 191 -15.23 16.61 -26.27
N VAL A 192 -14.86 17.41 -25.27
CA VAL A 192 -15.09 17.13 -23.85
C VAL A 192 -16.14 18.07 -23.26
N ASP A 193 -17.17 17.48 -22.68
CA ASP A 193 -18.15 18.15 -21.82
C ASP A 193 -17.82 17.93 -20.35
N THR A 194 -17.64 19.04 -19.63
CA THR A 194 -17.37 19.10 -18.19
C THR A 194 -18.59 19.54 -17.38
N GLY A 195 -19.77 19.69 -18.00
CA GLY A 195 -21.07 19.85 -17.33
C GLY A 195 -22.08 20.78 -18.02
N ARG A 196 -21.63 21.71 -18.88
CA ARG A 196 -22.48 22.72 -19.55
C ARG A 196 -22.38 22.69 -21.09
N GLY A 197 -21.97 21.56 -21.66
CA GLY A 197 -21.76 21.41 -23.10
C GLY A 197 -23.02 21.60 -23.93
N SER A 198 -24.17 21.07 -23.49
CA SER A 198 -25.46 21.24 -24.18
C SER A 198 -25.91 22.69 -24.24
N GLU A 199 -25.78 23.43 -23.13
CA GLU A 199 -26.09 24.86 -23.08
C GLU A 199 -25.22 25.65 -24.06
N PHE A 200 -23.93 25.31 -24.14
CA PHE A 200 -23.02 25.92 -25.09
C PHE A 200 -23.40 25.61 -26.55
N THR A 201 -23.69 24.35 -26.90
CA THR A 201 -23.99 23.99 -28.30
C THR A 201 -25.32 24.56 -28.76
N GLU A 202 -26.34 24.59 -27.89
CA GLU A 202 -27.61 25.28 -28.17
C GLU A 202 -27.42 26.80 -28.32
N GLY A 203 -26.66 27.41 -27.41
CA GLY A 203 -26.33 28.83 -27.45
C GLY A 203 -25.53 29.21 -28.71
N LEU A 204 -24.56 28.38 -29.08
CA LEU A 204 -23.74 28.55 -30.29
C LEU A 204 -24.60 28.48 -31.55
N GLY A 205 -25.55 27.54 -31.62
CA GLY A 205 -26.51 27.44 -32.73
C GLY A 205 -27.34 28.72 -32.90
N LYS A 206 -27.77 29.34 -31.79
CA LYS A 206 -28.50 30.63 -31.81
C LYS A 206 -27.62 31.80 -32.25
N VAL A 207 -26.34 31.80 -31.88
CA VAL A 207 -25.39 32.88 -32.19
C VAL A 207 -24.91 32.83 -33.64
N ILE A 208 -24.71 31.63 -34.19
CA ILE A 208 -24.23 31.42 -35.56
C ILE A 208 -25.33 31.63 -36.60
N GLU A 209 -26.58 31.31 -36.25
CA GLU A 209 -27.76 31.41 -37.13
C GLU A 209 -27.58 30.57 -38.41
N SER A 210 -27.48 31.22 -39.58
CA SER A 210 -27.33 30.57 -40.90
C SER A 210 -25.90 30.58 -41.44
N ARG A 211 -24.90 31.00 -40.64
CA ARG A 211 -23.50 31.06 -41.07
C ARG A 211 -22.87 29.66 -41.18
N ASN A 212 -21.85 29.52 -42.02
CA ASN A 212 -21.15 28.26 -42.21
C ASN A 212 -20.32 27.92 -40.97
N LEU A 213 -20.58 26.75 -40.37
CA LEU A 213 -19.80 26.20 -39.26
C LEU A 213 -19.08 24.92 -39.71
N THR A 214 -17.77 24.86 -39.45
CA THR A 214 -16.96 23.65 -39.54
C THR A 214 -16.45 23.28 -38.16
N ILE A 215 -16.80 22.09 -37.68
CA ILE A 215 -16.33 21.57 -36.39
C ILE A 215 -15.21 20.57 -36.67
N TYR A 216 -14.04 20.85 -36.11
CA TYR A 216 -12.92 19.93 -36.07
C TYR A 216 -13.03 19.10 -34.80
N ALA A 217 -13.32 17.81 -34.95
CA ALA A 217 -13.44 16.85 -33.87
C ALA A 217 -12.92 15.47 -34.32
N GLY A 218 -12.31 14.72 -33.41
CA GLY A 218 -11.74 13.40 -33.68
C GLY A 218 -10.45 13.42 -34.51
N GLY A 219 -9.74 12.28 -34.56
CA GLY A 219 -8.41 12.17 -35.19
C GLY A 219 -7.23 12.62 -34.31
N ALA A 220 -7.54 13.17 -33.13
CA ALA A 220 -6.58 13.50 -32.08
C ALA A 220 -6.75 12.59 -30.86
N GLN A 221 -5.74 12.53 -29.99
CA GLN A 221 -5.79 11.75 -28.74
C GLN A 221 -6.93 12.26 -27.84
N SER A 222 -7.80 11.35 -27.39
CA SER A 222 -8.90 11.66 -26.48
C SER A 222 -8.36 12.02 -25.11
N ALA A 223 -8.89 13.09 -24.52
CA ALA A 223 -8.47 13.56 -23.20
C ALA A 223 -8.77 12.52 -22.12
N GLN A 224 -7.75 12.26 -21.29
CA GLN A 224 -7.89 11.47 -20.08
C GLN A 224 -7.68 12.34 -18.85
N ALA A 225 -8.32 11.95 -17.74
CA ALA A 225 -8.17 12.66 -16.48
C ALA A 225 -8.08 11.74 -15.27
N LEU A 226 -7.47 12.24 -14.21
CA LEU A 226 -7.41 11.58 -12.91
C LEU A 226 -8.37 12.26 -11.93
N VAL A 227 -9.11 11.47 -11.16
CA VAL A 227 -9.94 11.96 -10.05
C VAL A 227 -9.92 10.97 -8.89
N ALA A 228 -10.40 11.42 -7.72
CA ALA A 228 -10.71 10.57 -6.57
C ALA A 228 -9.55 9.63 -6.17
N ALA A 229 -8.34 10.18 -6.02
CA ALA A 229 -7.25 9.42 -5.42
C ALA A 229 -7.52 9.16 -3.93
N GLU A 230 -7.33 7.92 -3.50
CA GLU A 230 -7.61 7.47 -2.13
C GLU A 230 -6.49 6.53 -1.65
N ASN A 231 -6.02 6.73 -0.42
CA ASN A 231 -5.03 5.86 0.22
C ASN A 231 -5.76 4.83 1.11
N ALA A 232 -6.36 3.81 0.47
CA ALA A 232 -7.09 2.75 1.16
C ALA A 232 -6.16 1.82 1.97
N ALA A 233 -6.75 0.89 2.74
CA ALA A 233 -6.01 0.08 3.72
C ALA A 233 -4.88 -0.73 3.08
N ALA A 234 -5.20 -1.41 1.99
CA ALA A 234 -4.25 -2.27 1.30
C ALA A 234 -3.47 -1.53 0.20
N LYS A 235 -4.11 -0.61 -0.54
CA LYS A 235 -3.59 -0.04 -1.80
C LYS A 235 -3.95 1.43 -1.90
N MET A 236 -3.12 2.21 -2.60
CA MET A 236 -3.55 3.55 -3.05
C MET A 236 -4.22 3.39 -4.41
N THR A 237 -5.37 4.02 -4.60
CA THR A 237 -6.10 3.95 -5.87
C THR A 237 -6.41 5.33 -6.42
N VAL A 238 -6.62 5.41 -7.73
CA VAL A 238 -7.03 6.63 -8.42
C VAL A 238 -7.92 6.24 -9.61
N LYS A 239 -8.96 7.04 -9.86
CA LYS A 239 -9.86 6.82 -11.00
C LYS A 239 -9.33 7.52 -12.23
N VAL A 240 -9.35 6.81 -13.35
CA VAL A 240 -9.00 7.34 -14.67
C VAL A 240 -10.30 7.52 -15.47
N LEU A 241 -10.51 8.73 -15.96
CA LEU A 241 -11.68 9.12 -16.76
C LEU A 241 -11.29 9.25 -18.24
N ARG A 242 -12.24 8.99 -19.14
CA ARG A 242 -12.12 9.26 -20.58
C ARG A 242 -13.47 9.63 -21.20
N THR A 243 -13.46 10.25 -22.38
CA THR A 243 -14.69 10.61 -23.11
C THR A 243 -15.13 9.58 -24.16
N GLU A 244 -14.18 8.88 -24.80
CA GLU A 244 -14.47 7.93 -25.88
C GLU A 244 -14.60 6.48 -25.40
N SER A 245 -15.47 5.71 -26.06
CA SER A 245 -15.62 4.26 -25.87
C SER A 245 -14.64 3.48 -26.76
N GLY A 246 -13.99 2.46 -26.22
CA GLY A 246 -13.06 1.58 -26.94
C GLY A 246 -12.20 0.78 -25.97
N ILE A 247 -11.32 -0.10 -26.48
CA ILE A 247 -10.31 -0.73 -25.62
C ILE A 247 -9.12 0.22 -25.55
N ALA A 248 -8.82 0.70 -24.35
CA ALA A 248 -7.66 1.55 -24.09
C ALA A 248 -6.99 1.10 -22.79
N ALA A 249 -5.67 1.17 -22.74
CA ALA A 249 -4.89 0.86 -21.56
C ALA A 249 -3.75 1.86 -21.41
N GLY A 250 -3.28 2.05 -20.19
CA GLY A 250 -2.18 2.94 -19.88
C GLY A 250 -1.59 2.65 -18.52
N THR A 251 -0.70 3.54 -18.10
CA THR A 251 -0.01 3.47 -16.81
C THR A 251 -0.13 4.81 -16.11
N VAL A 252 -0.49 4.78 -14.82
CA VAL A 252 -0.36 5.94 -13.93
C VAL A 252 0.96 5.80 -13.16
N ARG A 253 1.74 6.87 -13.15
CA ARG A 253 2.99 6.99 -12.41
C ARG A 253 2.78 7.78 -11.13
N ALA A 254 3.33 7.29 -10.02
CA ALA A 254 3.38 7.97 -8.74
C ALA A 254 4.76 8.60 -8.55
N VAL A 255 4.82 9.89 -8.21
CA VAL A 255 6.07 10.62 -7.97
C VAL A 255 6.06 11.32 -6.61
N ASP A 256 7.26 11.44 -6.03
CA ASP A 256 7.48 12.17 -4.77
C ASP A 256 7.44 13.70 -4.99
N ALA A 257 7.56 14.47 -3.90
CA ALA A 257 7.60 15.94 -3.96
C ALA A 257 8.81 16.52 -4.73
N LYS A 258 9.86 15.71 -4.98
CA LYS A 258 11.06 16.06 -5.74
C LYS A 258 10.96 15.64 -7.22
N GLY A 259 9.89 14.95 -7.61
CA GLY A 259 9.70 14.41 -8.96
C GLY A 259 10.33 13.03 -9.21
N SER A 260 10.79 12.34 -8.17
CA SER A 260 11.34 10.99 -8.27
C SER A 260 10.21 9.96 -8.40
N PRO A 261 10.33 8.95 -9.29
CA PRO A 261 9.31 7.91 -9.41
C PRO A 261 9.32 6.98 -8.19
N ILE A 262 8.15 6.79 -7.58
CA ILE A 262 7.92 5.87 -6.45
C ILE A 262 7.36 4.53 -6.95
N GLY A 263 6.45 4.57 -7.92
CA GLY A 263 5.81 3.37 -8.45
C GLY A 263 4.92 3.63 -9.66
N GLU A 264 4.44 2.55 -10.28
CA GLU A 264 3.58 2.58 -11.46
C GLU A 264 2.41 1.60 -11.30
N ALA A 265 1.23 2.01 -11.74
CA ALA A 265 0.02 1.19 -11.75
C ALA A 265 -0.60 1.17 -13.14
N ARG A 266 -0.94 -0.02 -13.64
CA ARG A 266 -1.61 -0.18 -14.94
C ARG A 266 -3.11 -0.04 -14.79
N TYR A 267 -3.76 0.53 -15.80
CA TYR A 267 -5.21 0.54 -15.92
C TYR A 267 -5.64 0.10 -17.33
N THR A 268 -6.84 -0.46 -17.40
CA THR A 268 -7.46 -0.89 -18.65
C THR A 268 -8.93 -0.50 -18.61
N PHE A 269 -9.43 0.05 -19.71
CA PHE A 269 -10.84 0.30 -19.90
C PHE A 269 -11.51 -0.86 -20.65
N GLY A 270 -12.69 -1.26 -20.19
CA GLY A 270 -13.58 -2.10 -20.99
C GLY A 270 -14.12 -1.33 -22.22
N PRO A 271 -14.76 -2.01 -23.19
CA PRO A 271 -15.18 -1.40 -24.45
C PRO A 271 -16.13 -0.21 -24.31
N GLN A 272 -16.97 -0.19 -23.26
CA GLN A 272 -17.97 0.87 -23.00
C GLN A 272 -17.68 1.67 -21.73
N ASP A 273 -16.67 1.27 -20.94
CA ASP A 273 -16.39 1.89 -19.65
C ASP A 273 -15.77 3.26 -19.86
N ARG A 274 -16.27 4.29 -19.18
CA ARG A 274 -15.70 5.65 -19.20
C ARG A 274 -14.87 5.97 -17.96
N GLU A 275 -14.87 5.05 -17.00
CA GLU A 275 -14.16 5.12 -15.75
C GLU A 275 -13.46 3.78 -15.52
N THR A 276 -12.23 3.82 -15.02
CA THR A 276 -11.50 2.65 -14.53
C THR A 276 -10.64 3.06 -13.35
N GLU A 277 -10.03 2.09 -12.67
CA GLU A 277 -9.22 2.32 -11.48
C GLU A 277 -7.78 1.83 -11.70
N ALA A 278 -6.81 2.64 -11.29
CA ALA A 278 -5.41 2.25 -11.18
C ALA A 278 -5.06 2.06 -9.70
N ALA A 279 -4.49 0.92 -9.33
CA ALA A 279 -4.16 0.57 -7.95
C ALA A 279 -2.66 0.34 -7.75
N PHE A 280 -2.08 1.06 -6.79
CA PHE A 280 -0.69 0.96 -6.36
C PHE A 280 -0.57 0.05 -5.14
N ASP A 281 0.14 -1.06 -5.31
CA ASP A 281 0.46 -2.01 -4.26
C ASP A 281 1.87 -1.71 -3.72
N LEU A 282 1.94 -0.72 -2.82
CA LEU A 282 3.18 -0.20 -2.23
C LEU A 282 3.06 -0.17 -0.70
N PRO A 283 4.15 -0.36 0.07
CA PRO A 283 4.17 -0.10 1.51
C PRO A 283 3.67 1.31 1.86
N VAL A 284 3.03 1.48 3.02
CA VAL A 284 2.36 2.74 3.40
C VAL A 284 3.32 3.94 3.46
N GLU A 285 4.59 3.70 3.78
CA GLU A 285 5.64 4.73 3.81
C GLU A 285 5.84 5.32 2.42
N LEU A 286 6.00 4.45 1.42
CA LEU A 286 6.12 4.86 0.03
C LEU A 286 4.83 5.50 -0.47
N ARG A 287 3.65 5.03 -0.04
CA ARG A 287 2.36 5.67 -0.40
C ARG A 287 2.23 7.08 0.17
N ASN A 288 2.72 7.31 1.39
CA ASN A 288 2.66 8.61 2.05
C ASN A 288 3.66 9.64 1.48
N ASP A 289 4.69 9.17 0.78
CA ASP A 289 5.67 10.01 0.09
C ASP A 289 5.19 10.49 -1.29
N ILE A 290 4.11 9.91 -1.82
CA ILE A 290 3.53 10.31 -3.11
C ILE A 290 2.90 11.69 -2.97
N ALA A 291 3.40 12.63 -3.78
CA ALA A 291 2.87 14.00 -3.85
C ALA A 291 2.04 14.23 -5.13
N ARG A 292 2.25 13.41 -6.15
CA ARG A 292 1.62 13.56 -7.47
C ARG A 292 1.45 12.22 -8.16
N LEU A 293 0.30 12.05 -8.76
CA LEU A 293 -0.04 10.98 -9.69
C LEU A 293 -0.21 11.56 -11.08
N GLU A 294 0.28 10.89 -12.11
CA GLU A 294 0.17 11.35 -13.49
C GLU A 294 0.02 10.20 -14.48
N ILE A 295 -0.73 10.41 -15.56
CA ILE A 295 -0.85 9.42 -16.64
C ILE A 295 0.39 9.49 -17.54
N SER A 296 1.08 8.37 -17.72
CA SER A 296 2.27 8.29 -18.56
C SER A 296 1.94 8.58 -20.03
N GLY A 297 2.60 9.58 -20.61
CA GLY A 297 2.44 9.98 -22.01
C GLY A 297 1.31 10.99 -22.28
N GLU A 298 0.55 11.37 -21.26
CA GLU A 298 -0.52 12.38 -21.37
C GLU A 298 -0.06 13.71 -20.74
N HIS A 299 0.14 14.73 -21.58
CA HIS A 299 0.57 16.06 -21.14
C HIS A 299 -0.64 16.98 -20.95
N SER A 300 -1.32 16.85 -19.80
CA SER A 300 -2.48 17.66 -19.45
C SER A 300 -2.57 17.86 -17.94
N ALA A 301 -3.05 19.04 -17.52
CA ALA A 301 -3.38 19.30 -16.11
C ALA A 301 -4.47 18.35 -15.57
N GLY A 302 -5.39 17.86 -16.42
CA GLY A 302 -6.40 16.89 -16.00
C GLY A 302 -5.83 15.50 -15.79
N ALA A 303 -4.72 15.16 -16.44
CA ALA A 303 -4.01 13.90 -16.29
C ALA A 303 -3.13 13.84 -15.03
N VAL A 304 -3.15 14.89 -14.20
CA VAL A 304 -2.36 15.02 -12.98
C VAL A 304 -3.30 15.13 -11.78
N GLN A 305 -3.05 14.31 -10.77
CA GLN A 305 -3.72 14.37 -9.47
C GLN A 305 -2.66 14.64 -8.38
N LEU A 306 -2.75 15.81 -7.76
CA LEU A 306 -1.93 16.24 -6.63
C LEU A 306 -2.49 15.69 -5.31
N LEU A 307 -1.57 15.29 -4.43
CA LEU A 307 -1.84 14.73 -3.12
C LEU A 307 -1.20 15.64 -2.05
N ASP A 308 -1.92 15.84 -0.95
CA ASP A 308 -1.41 16.53 0.23
C ASP A 308 -1.47 15.64 1.49
N ARG A 309 -1.12 16.22 2.65
CA ARG A 309 -1.06 15.49 3.92
C ARG A 309 -2.38 14.84 4.33
N ARG A 310 -3.53 15.32 3.84
CA ARG A 310 -4.86 14.76 4.17
C ARG A 310 -5.05 13.35 3.62
N TRP A 311 -4.24 12.95 2.64
CA TRP A 311 -4.22 11.61 2.04
C TRP A 311 -3.19 10.65 2.66
N ARG A 312 -2.42 11.10 3.66
CA ARG A 312 -1.45 10.23 4.36
C ARG A 312 -2.15 9.32 5.36
N ARG A 313 -1.88 8.02 5.29
CA ARG A 313 -2.39 7.03 6.26
C ARG A 313 -1.36 6.84 7.37
N ARG A 314 -1.79 6.88 8.63
CA ARG A 314 -0.88 6.80 9.79
C ARG A 314 -0.55 5.35 10.12
N ALA A 315 0.72 5.04 10.38
CA ALA A 315 1.11 3.75 10.93
C ALA A 315 1.01 3.79 12.46
N ILE A 316 0.38 2.79 13.07
CA ILE A 316 0.17 2.70 14.52
C ILE A 316 0.74 1.37 15.02
N GLY A 317 1.57 1.43 16.06
CA GLY A 317 2.07 0.23 16.71
C GLY A 317 1.11 -0.26 17.77
N VAL A 318 0.78 -1.56 17.79
CA VAL A 318 -0.03 -2.19 18.85
C VAL A 318 0.80 -3.29 19.50
N VAL A 319 0.96 -3.20 20.83
CA VAL A 319 1.72 -4.14 21.67
C VAL A 319 0.80 -4.66 22.78
N TRP A 320 0.94 -5.92 23.16
CA TRP A 320 0.16 -6.54 24.23
C TRP A 320 1.03 -7.35 25.18
N GLY A 321 0.60 -7.51 26.42
CA GLY A 321 1.30 -8.28 27.46
C GLY A 321 0.77 -9.70 27.69
N ALA A 322 -0.43 -10.03 27.20
CA ALA A 322 -1.10 -11.29 27.51
C ALA A 322 -0.63 -12.49 26.67
N SER A 323 -0.37 -13.62 27.34
CA SER A 323 -0.01 -14.93 26.77
C SER A 323 -1.22 -15.71 26.22
N ASN A 324 -2.41 -15.48 26.78
CA ASN A 324 -3.65 -16.19 26.43
C ASN A 324 -4.28 -15.75 25.10
N ASP A 325 -3.77 -14.70 24.46
CA ASP A 325 -4.28 -14.17 23.19
C ASP A 325 -4.14 -15.17 22.01
N THR A 326 -3.28 -16.19 22.15
CA THR A 326 -3.06 -17.20 21.11
C THR A 326 -4.06 -18.36 21.13
N ALA A 327 -4.65 -18.69 22.29
CA ALA A 327 -5.55 -19.84 22.45
C ALA A 327 -7.00 -19.52 22.06
N GLN A 328 -7.44 -18.27 22.21
CA GLN A 328 -8.81 -17.83 21.88
C GLN A 328 -8.81 -16.45 21.17
N PRO A 329 -8.60 -16.41 19.84
CA PRO A 329 -8.39 -15.18 19.09
C PRO A 329 -9.54 -14.15 19.18
N LEU A 330 -10.77 -14.60 19.44
CA LEU A 330 -11.93 -13.70 19.55
C LEU A 330 -12.04 -13.00 20.91
N LEU A 331 -11.34 -13.49 21.94
CA LEU A 331 -11.27 -12.83 23.25
C LEU A 331 -10.02 -11.96 23.39
N ALA A 332 -9.16 -11.96 22.38
CA ALA A 332 -7.88 -11.27 22.40
C ALA A 332 -8.04 -9.75 22.25
N SER A 333 -7.31 -8.97 23.05
CA SER A 333 -7.28 -7.51 22.95
C SER A 333 -6.82 -7.06 21.55
N THR A 334 -5.90 -7.81 20.94
CA THR A 334 -5.40 -7.56 19.59
C THR A 334 -6.48 -7.61 18.50
N PHE A 335 -7.48 -8.48 18.64
CA PHE A 335 -8.57 -8.62 17.68
C PHE A 335 -9.40 -7.33 17.59
N TYR A 336 -9.85 -6.82 18.73
CA TYR A 336 -10.67 -5.61 18.80
C TYR A 336 -9.90 -4.35 18.38
N LEU A 337 -8.66 -4.19 18.86
CA LEU A 337 -7.82 -3.05 18.51
C LEU A 337 -7.50 -3.03 17.01
N SER A 338 -7.11 -4.17 16.44
CA SER A 338 -6.84 -4.26 15.01
C SER A 338 -8.07 -3.89 14.20
N ARG A 339 -9.25 -4.42 14.55
CA ARG A 339 -10.49 -4.15 13.82
C ARG A 339 -10.95 -2.69 13.94
N ALA A 340 -10.80 -2.08 15.10
CA ALA A 340 -11.21 -0.70 15.35
C ALA A 340 -10.26 0.33 14.71
N LEU A 341 -8.96 0.06 14.67
CA LEU A 341 -7.94 0.97 14.13
C LEU A 341 -7.76 0.83 12.61
N SER A 342 -7.95 -0.36 12.06
CA SER A 342 -7.73 -0.67 10.64
C SER A 342 -8.43 0.26 9.65
N PRO A 343 -9.66 0.79 9.89
CA PRO A 343 -10.28 1.73 8.94
C PRO A 343 -9.52 3.06 8.81
N PHE A 344 -8.83 3.50 9.85
CA PHE A 344 -8.25 4.86 9.95
C PHE A 344 -6.72 4.89 9.87
N ALA A 345 -6.08 3.74 10.09
CA ALA A 345 -4.63 3.63 10.16
C ALA A 345 -4.13 2.33 9.53
N ASP A 346 -2.82 2.24 9.33
CA ASP A 346 -2.13 0.98 9.12
C ASP A 346 -1.66 0.44 10.47
N VAL A 347 -2.16 -0.73 10.86
CA VAL A 347 -1.95 -1.28 12.20
C VAL A 347 -0.79 -2.27 12.16
N ARG A 348 0.32 -1.91 12.81
CA ARG A 348 1.47 -2.78 13.00
C ARG A 348 1.32 -3.52 14.31
N LEU A 349 1.03 -4.81 14.20
CA LEU A 349 1.00 -5.70 15.35
C LEU A 349 2.45 -6.09 15.70
N GLY A 350 2.78 -6.03 16.99
CA GLY A 350 4.03 -6.60 17.48
C GLY A 350 4.10 -8.09 17.20
N ASP A 351 5.14 -8.57 16.54
CA ASP A 351 5.30 -10.01 16.36
C ASP A 351 5.56 -10.71 17.71
N ARG A 352 5.54 -12.06 17.75
CA ARG A 352 5.62 -12.93 18.97
C ARG A 352 6.92 -12.82 19.80
N GLY A 353 7.41 -11.62 20.10
CA GLY A 353 8.58 -11.33 20.93
C GLY A 353 8.22 -10.62 22.23
N ALA A 354 9.22 -10.38 23.09
CA ALA A 354 9.03 -9.63 24.33
C ALA A 354 8.54 -8.20 24.03
N ALA A 355 7.55 -7.72 24.80
CA ALA A 355 6.92 -6.41 24.58
C ALA A 355 7.95 -5.27 24.46
N GLN A 356 9.03 -5.34 25.25
CA GLN A 356 10.11 -4.36 25.25
C GLN A 356 10.84 -4.25 23.89
N GLN A 357 11.09 -5.38 23.22
CA GLN A 357 11.77 -5.41 21.93
C GLN A 357 10.87 -4.82 20.83
N VAL A 358 9.59 -5.18 20.84
CA VAL A 358 8.59 -4.67 19.89
C VAL A 358 8.44 -3.15 20.04
N ILE A 359 8.34 -2.66 21.29
CA ILE A 359 8.27 -1.21 21.56
C ILE A 359 9.53 -0.52 21.00
N GLY A 360 10.72 -1.09 21.22
CA GLY A 360 11.96 -0.58 20.66
C GLY A 360 11.91 -0.46 19.12
N GLN A 361 11.41 -1.48 18.43
CA GLN A 361 11.26 -1.46 16.97
C GLN A 361 10.29 -0.36 16.50
N PHE A 362 9.16 -0.19 17.18
CA PHE A 362 8.19 0.87 16.86
C PHE A 362 8.76 2.28 17.06
N LEU A 363 9.58 2.46 18.09
CA LEU A 363 10.30 3.71 18.32
C LEU A 363 11.34 3.98 17.22
N ASP A 364 12.10 2.96 16.78
CA ASP A 364 13.07 3.08 15.70
C ASP A 364 12.41 3.40 14.35
N GLN A 365 11.22 2.84 14.12
CA GLN A 365 10.36 3.12 12.98
C GLN A 365 9.66 4.49 13.05
N ARG A 366 9.81 5.22 14.16
CA ARG A 366 9.22 6.55 14.42
C ARG A 366 7.70 6.57 14.23
N LEU A 367 7.00 5.56 14.75
CA LEU A 367 5.55 5.54 14.71
C LEU A 367 4.97 6.74 15.50
N PRO A 368 3.94 7.44 14.98
CA PRO A 368 3.31 8.59 15.66
C PRO A 368 2.46 8.18 16.87
N MET A 369 2.02 6.93 16.93
CA MET A 369 1.21 6.39 18.03
C MET A 369 1.62 4.96 18.35
N ILE A 370 1.65 4.65 19.65
CA ILE A 370 1.85 3.30 20.19
C ILE A 370 0.70 3.01 21.15
N VAL A 371 0.04 1.87 20.95
CA VAL A 371 -1.03 1.34 21.80
C VAL A 371 -0.50 0.13 22.57
N MET A 372 -0.66 0.14 23.90
CA MET A 372 -0.23 -0.94 24.79
C MET A 372 -1.44 -1.54 25.50
N ALA A 373 -1.72 -2.82 25.27
CA ALA A 373 -2.81 -3.56 25.89
C ALA A 373 -2.29 -4.49 27.00
N ASP A 374 -2.65 -4.21 28.25
CA ASP A 374 -2.23 -4.98 29.43
C ASP A 374 -0.72 -5.27 29.50
N VAL A 375 0.09 -4.28 29.14
CA VAL A 375 1.54 -4.34 29.34
C VAL A 375 1.83 -3.83 30.74
N GLY A 376 2.45 -4.67 31.57
CA GLY A 376 2.87 -4.34 32.94
C GLY A 376 4.17 -3.53 32.97
N THR A 377 5.14 -4.01 33.74
CA THR A 377 6.40 -3.30 33.99
C THR A 377 7.34 -3.30 32.78
N LEU A 378 7.84 -2.12 32.40
CA LEU A 378 8.84 -1.92 31.35
C LEU A 378 10.24 -1.70 31.95
N SER A 379 11.29 -2.09 31.22
CA SER A 379 12.67 -1.78 31.60
C SER A 379 12.93 -0.27 31.63
N PRO A 380 13.85 0.21 32.50
CA PRO A 380 14.19 1.63 32.59
C PRO A 380 14.60 2.24 31.24
N GLU A 381 15.36 1.51 30.42
CA GLU A 381 15.81 1.98 29.11
C GLU A 381 14.64 2.27 28.16
N ILE A 382 13.70 1.33 28.01
CA ILE A 382 12.53 1.51 27.15
C ILE A 382 11.62 2.62 27.67
N ARG A 383 11.48 2.73 29.00
CA ARG A 383 10.72 3.79 29.65
C ARG A 383 11.27 5.18 29.32
N ASP A 384 12.59 5.37 29.42
CA ASP A 384 13.25 6.64 29.09
C ASP A 384 13.08 6.98 27.60
N ARG A 385 13.22 5.99 26.71
CA ARG A 385 12.99 6.17 25.27
C ARG A 385 11.53 6.55 24.96
N LEU A 386 10.55 5.93 25.62
CA LEU A 386 9.14 6.27 25.47
C LEU A 386 8.85 7.69 25.96
N ASN A 387 9.38 8.08 27.12
CA ASN A 387 9.23 9.44 27.63
C ASN A 387 9.80 10.47 26.66
N ALA A 388 11.02 10.26 26.13
CA ALA A 388 11.61 11.14 25.13
C ALA A 388 10.78 11.21 23.83
N TRP A 389 10.22 10.09 23.38
CA TRP A 389 9.36 10.04 22.19
C TRP A 389 8.01 10.75 22.42
N ILE A 390 7.40 10.60 23.59
CA ILE A 390 6.18 11.34 23.97
C ILE A 390 6.47 12.83 24.00
N GLU A 391 7.58 13.27 24.62
CA GLU A 391 7.96 14.68 24.66
C GLU A 391 8.11 15.31 23.27
N GLN A 392 8.54 14.51 22.29
CA GLN A 392 8.68 14.93 20.88
C GLN A 392 7.38 14.95 20.09
N GLY A 393 6.25 14.50 20.65
CA GLY A 393 4.93 14.52 20.00
C GLY A 393 4.27 13.15 19.85
N GLY A 394 4.87 12.08 20.36
CA GLY A 394 4.29 10.74 20.35
C GLY A 394 2.99 10.63 21.16
N VAL A 395 2.06 9.80 20.70
CA VAL A 395 0.81 9.50 21.41
C VAL A 395 0.84 8.08 21.96
N LEU A 396 0.94 7.95 23.28
CA LEU A 396 0.86 6.68 23.99
C LEU A 396 -0.58 6.43 24.45
N VAL A 397 -1.17 5.32 24.02
CA VAL A 397 -2.49 4.85 24.49
C VAL A 397 -2.29 3.56 25.26
N ARG A 398 -2.81 3.48 26.48
CA ARG A 398 -2.74 2.29 27.32
C ARG A 398 -4.13 1.76 27.65
N PHE A 399 -4.24 0.44 27.68
CA PHE A 399 -5.41 -0.26 28.19
C PHE A 399 -5.05 -1.01 29.46
N ALA A 400 -5.88 -0.87 30.48
CA ALA A 400 -5.72 -1.56 31.75
C ALA A 400 -5.96 -3.06 31.61
N GLY A 401 -5.39 -3.83 32.52
CA GLY A 401 -5.58 -5.26 32.62
C GLY A 401 -4.92 -5.80 33.88
N PRO A 402 -4.96 -7.12 34.12
CA PRO A 402 -4.40 -7.72 35.33
C PRO A 402 -2.93 -7.38 35.57
N ARG A 403 -2.10 -7.31 34.52
CA ARG A 403 -0.66 -7.02 34.63
C ARG A 403 -0.42 -5.57 34.98
N LEU A 404 -1.12 -4.65 34.30
CA LEU A 404 -1.00 -3.21 34.61
C LEU A 404 -1.52 -2.89 36.02
N ALA A 405 -2.54 -3.60 36.51
CA ALA A 405 -3.12 -3.37 37.84
C ALA A 405 -2.15 -3.67 39.00
N GLN A 406 -1.15 -4.54 38.77
CA GLN A 406 -0.13 -4.93 39.75
C GLN A 406 1.20 -4.21 39.54
N ALA A 407 1.40 -3.60 38.36
CA ALA A 407 2.62 -2.90 38.00
C ALA A 407 2.67 -1.48 38.62
N ASP A 408 3.90 -1.03 38.89
CA ASP A 408 4.19 0.36 39.24
C ASP A 408 4.79 1.05 38.00
N ASP A 409 3.94 1.80 37.28
CA ASP A 409 4.25 2.41 35.99
C ASP A 409 4.00 3.93 36.03
N ASP A 410 4.91 4.72 35.46
CA ASP A 410 4.84 6.18 35.36
C ASP A 410 4.46 6.68 33.95
N LEU A 411 4.28 5.75 33.01
CA LEU A 411 3.77 5.99 31.65
C LEU A 411 2.24 5.98 31.60
N VAL A 412 1.61 6.41 32.69
CA VAL A 412 0.17 6.61 32.85
C VAL A 412 -0.09 8.07 33.29
N PRO A 413 -1.24 8.65 32.96
CA PRO A 413 -1.53 10.06 33.27
C PRO A 413 -1.85 10.30 34.76
N VAL A 414 -2.19 9.24 35.50
CA VAL A 414 -2.62 9.28 36.91
C VAL A 414 -2.00 8.11 37.67
N LYS A 415 -1.75 8.31 38.97
CA LYS A 415 -1.32 7.21 39.84
C LYS A 415 -2.45 6.19 40.00
N LEU A 416 -2.11 4.91 39.95
CA LEU A 416 -3.07 3.81 40.02
C LEU A 416 -3.07 3.21 41.41
N ARG A 417 -4.26 2.86 41.92
CA ARG A 417 -4.37 2.01 43.10
C ARG A 417 -3.95 0.60 42.72
N ARG A 418 -3.19 -0.08 43.60
CA ARG A 418 -2.82 -1.48 43.39
C ARG A 418 -4.07 -2.37 43.41
N GLY A 419 -4.17 -3.24 42.41
CA GLY A 419 -5.30 -4.15 42.22
C GLY A 419 -6.45 -3.56 41.40
N GLY A 420 -7.34 -4.43 40.93
CA GLY A 420 -8.54 -4.06 40.21
C GLY A 420 -9.77 -3.98 41.10
N ARG A 421 -10.72 -3.10 40.76
CA ARG A 421 -12.08 -3.10 41.31
C ARG A 421 -12.95 -4.03 40.48
N THR A 422 -13.57 -5.02 41.12
CA THR A 422 -14.64 -5.85 40.55
C THR A 422 -16.01 -5.28 40.93
N LEU A 423 -16.93 -5.30 39.98
CA LEU A 423 -18.30 -4.80 40.09
C LEU A 423 -19.26 -5.93 39.75
N GLY A 424 -20.28 -6.17 40.58
CA GLY A 424 -21.37 -7.10 40.28
C GLY A 424 -21.13 -8.58 40.59
N GLY A 425 -20.04 -8.95 41.30
CA GLY A 425 -19.81 -10.31 41.78
C GLY A 425 -20.59 -10.66 43.06
N SER A 426 -20.78 -11.96 43.34
CA SER A 426 -21.57 -12.49 44.48
C SER A 426 -21.14 -12.01 45.87
N LEU A 427 -19.89 -11.55 46.03
CA LEU A 427 -19.36 -10.97 47.28
C LEU A 427 -19.23 -9.44 47.25
N THR A 428 -19.58 -8.79 46.14
CA THR A 428 -19.50 -7.32 45.96
C THR A 428 -20.90 -6.70 45.94
N TRP A 429 -21.12 -5.72 46.81
CA TRP A 429 -22.38 -4.97 46.91
C TRP A 429 -22.57 -3.92 45.79
N GLU A 430 -21.57 -3.75 44.92
CA GLU A 430 -21.55 -2.72 43.88
C GLU A 430 -22.07 -3.27 42.56
N LYS A 431 -22.98 -2.54 41.90
CA LYS A 431 -23.53 -2.92 40.59
C LYS A 431 -22.54 -2.59 39.47
N PRO A 432 -22.58 -3.33 38.34
CA PRO A 432 -21.93 -2.91 37.11
C PRO A 432 -22.24 -1.46 36.76
N GLN A 433 -21.25 -0.73 36.26
CA GLN A 433 -21.35 0.71 36.03
C GLN A 433 -21.52 1.02 34.54
N HIS A 434 -22.38 1.98 34.22
CA HIS A 434 -22.54 2.47 32.85
C HIS A 434 -21.69 3.71 32.58
N MET A 435 -21.46 3.98 31.29
CA MET A 435 -20.79 5.20 30.85
C MET A 435 -21.70 6.41 31.05
N ALA A 436 -21.19 7.48 31.67
CA ALA A 436 -22.00 8.64 32.03
C ALA A 436 -21.77 9.87 31.14
N SER A 437 -20.52 10.27 30.95
CA SER A 437 -20.21 11.52 30.24
C SER A 437 -18.79 11.58 29.66
N PHE A 438 -18.63 12.44 28.65
CA PHE A 438 -17.35 12.90 28.14
C PHE A 438 -17.02 14.30 28.67
N ALA A 439 -15.74 14.57 28.92
CA ALA A 439 -15.30 15.91 29.30
C ALA A 439 -15.50 16.92 28.17
N ALA A 440 -15.91 18.15 28.51
CA ALA A 440 -16.20 19.20 27.54
C ALA A 440 -14.95 19.70 26.80
N ASP A 441 -13.79 19.64 27.44
CA ASP A 441 -12.47 20.10 26.99
C ASP A 441 -11.51 18.97 26.56
N GLY A 442 -12.03 17.73 26.45
CA GLY A 442 -11.28 16.55 26.02
C GLY A 442 -11.41 16.20 24.53
N PRO A 443 -10.59 15.25 24.02
CA PRO A 443 -10.62 14.83 22.61
C PRO A 443 -11.92 14.14 22.18
N PHE A 444 -12.73 13.70 23.15
CA PHE A 444 -14.02 13.04 22.93
C PHE A 444 -15.21 14.01 23.02
N SER A 445 -14.95 15.31 23.11
CA SER A 445 -16.00 16.33 23.16
C SER A 445 -16.91 16.23 21.92
N GLY A 446 -18.22 16.23 22.16
CA GLY A 446 -19.25 16.10 21.12
C GLY A 446 -19.59 14.68 20.68
N LEU A 447 -18.96 13.64 21.24
CA LEU A 447 -19.41 12.25 21.03
C LEU A 447 -20.71 11.97 21.78
N THR A 448 -21.57 11.12 21.21
CA THR A 448 -22.81 10.69 21.86
C THR A 448 -22.48 9.65 22.93
N VAL A 449 -22.99 9.83 24.16
CA VAL A 449 -22.79 8.85 25.23
C VAL A 449 -23.67 7.61 24.97
N PRO A 450 -23.09 6.42 24.76
CA PRO A 450 -23.83 5.18 24.57
C PRO A 450 -24.45 4.71 25.89
N LYS A 451 -25.64 4.09 25.82
CA LYS A 451 -26.37 3.59 27.01
C LYS A 451 -26.12 2.10 27.29
N ASP A 452 -25.55 1.42 26.32
CA ASP A 452 -25.35 -0.02 26.29
C ASP A 452 -23.98 -0.44 26.85
N ILE A 453 -23.10 0.52 27.17
CA ILE A 453 -21.79 0.21 27.74
C ILE A 453 -21.90 -0.12 29.23
N THR A 454 -21.40 -1.28 29.61
CA THR A 454 -21.36 -1.84 30.96
C THR A 454 -19.93 -2.22 31.34
N VAL A 455 -19.48 -1.71 32.48
CA VAL A 455 -18.16 -1.97 33.06
C VAL A 455 -18.30 -2.84 34.30
N ASN A 456 -17.68 -4.01 34.26
CA ASN A 456 -17.69 -5.01 35.34
C ASN A 456 -16.37 -5.03 36.12
N ARG A 457 -15.29 -4.52 35.54
CA ARG A 457 -13.98 -4.43 36.20
C ARG A 457 -13.20 -3.23 35.71
N GLN A 458 -12.49 -2.56 36.62
CA GLN A 458 -11.66 -1.41 36.27
C GLN A 458 -10.45 -1.27 37.20
N VAL A 459 -9.36 -0.66 36.71
CA VAL A 459 -8.27 -0.18 37.58
C VAL A 459 -8.58 1.23 38.04
N LEU A 460 -8.54 1.48 39.34
CA LEU A 460 -8.89 2.79 39.89
C LEU A 460 -7.68 3.72 39.93
N ALA A 461 -7.91 5.00 39.60
CA ALA A 461 -6.98 6.07 39.90
C ALA A 461 -6.96 6.39 41.40
N GLU A 462 -5.81 6.79 41.93
CA GLU A 462 -5.72 7.43 43.24
C GLU A 462 -6.42 8.80 43.18
N PRO A 463 -7.34 9.11 44.12
CA PRO A 463 -7.98 10.41 44.18
C PRO A 463 -6.95 11.51 44.43
N ASP A 464 -6.86 12.46 43.51
CA ASP A 464 -6.00 13.63 43.61
C ASP A 464 -6.74 14.85 43.02
N ALA A 465 -6.33 16.06 43.41
CA ALA A 465 -6.95 17.32 43.01
C ALA A 465 -6.96 17.55 41.50
N VAL A 466 -5.99 16.97 40.77
CA VAL A 466 -5.86 17.08 39.30
C VAL A 466 -6.63 15.99 38.54
N LEU A 467 -7.18 14.98 39.21
CA LEU A 467 -7.81 13.83 38.55
C LEU A 467 -8.99 14.24 37.66
N SER A 468 -9.81 15.19 38.10
CA SER A 468 -10.95 15.69 37.33
C SER A 468 -10.52 16.32 36.00
N THR A 469 -9.42 17.07 35.99
CA THR A 469 -8.87 17.70 34.78
C THR A 469 -8.23 16.73 33.80
N LYS A 470 -7.88 15.52 34.29
CA LYS A 470 -7.29 14.45 33.48
C LYS A 470 -8.32 13.40 33.05
N SER A 471 -9.57 13.47 33.53
CA SER A 471 -10.63 12.54 33.14
C SER A 471 -11.29 12.98 31.83
N TRP A 472 -11.17 12.17 30.77
CA TRP A 472 -11.80 12.44 29.47
C TRP A 472 -13.15 11.74 29.31
N ALA A 473 -13.37 10.65 30.02
CA ALA A 473 -14.64 9.93 30.09
C ALA A 473 -14.84 9.37 31.50
N SER A 474 -16.06 9.40 32.01
CA SER A 474 -16.40 8.97 33.37
C SER A 474 -17.60 8.02 33.40
N LEU A 475 -17.68 7.18 34.44
CA LEU A 475 -18.79 6.28 34.75
C LEU A 475 -19.84 6.98 35.63
N GLU A 476 -21.00 6.34 35.80
CA GLU A 476 -22.14 6.87 36.59
C GLU A 476 -21.80 7.19 38.05
N ASP A 477 -20.88 6.43 38.64
CA ASP A 477 -20.37 6.67 40.00
C ASP A 477 -19.29 7.76 40.08
N GLY A 478 -18.97 8.42 38.97
CA GLY A 478 -17.96 9.49 38.88
C GLY A 478 -16.51 8.99 38.79
N THR A 479 -16.27 7.68 38.74
CA THR A 479 -14.93 7.14 38.49
C THR A 479 -14.53 7.32 37.01
N PRO A 480 -13.24 7.61 36.72
CA PRO A 480 -12.81 7.83 35.35
C PRO A 480 -12.73 6.52 34.57
N LEU A 481 -13.35 6.48 33.39
CA LEU A 481 -13.21 5.40 32.42
C LEU A 481 -11.98 5.59 31.53
N VAL A 482 -11.71 6.84 31.14
CA VAL A 482 -10.51 7.21 30.37
C VAL A 482 -9.88 8.43 30.98
N THR A 483 -8.59 8.33 31.28
CA THR A 483 -7.76 9.47 31.67
C THR A 483 -6.76 9.82 30.58
N GLY A 484 -6.32 11.07 30.55
CA GLY A 484 -5.29 11.51 29.64
C GLY A 484 -4.63 12.82 30.03
N GLU A 485 -3.39 12.98 29.61
CA GLU A 485 -2.54 14.13 29.91
C GLU A 485 -1.65 14.45 28.71
N ARG A 486 -1.36 15.75 28.52
CA ARG A 486 -0.33 16.20 27.60
C ARG A 486 1.02 16.20 28.30
N ARG A 487 2.00 15.47 27.74
CA ARG A 487 3.37 15.40 28.25
C ARG A 487 4.31 15.91 27.16
N GLY A 488 4.93 17.07 27.37
CA GLY A 488 5.69 17.77 26.34
C GLY A 488 4.81 18.15 25.14
N LYS A 489 5.20 17.73 23.92
CA LYS A 489 4.38 17.91 22.70
C LYS A 489 3.41 16.76 22.46
N GLY A 490 3.55 15.63 23.16
CA GLY A 490 2.76 14.43 22.98
C GLY A 490 1.64 14.26 23.99
N VAL A 491 1.09 13.06 24.01
CA VAL A 491 -0.11 12.71 24.79
C VAL A 491 0.04 11.32 25.37
N VAL A 492 -0.36 11.15 26.62
CA VAL A 492 -0.49 9.85 27.29
C VAL A 492 -1.95 9.68 27.69
N SER A 493 -2.57 8.56 27.30
CA SER A 493 -3.94 8.22 27.66
C SER A 493 -4.02 6.81 28.23
N LEU A 494 -4.90 6.62 29.21
CA LEU A 494 -5.18 5.33 29.84
C LEU A 494 -6.68 5.08 29.82
N PHE A 495 -7.07 3.97 29.22
CA PHE A 495 -8.38 3.34 29.42
C PHE A 495 -8.27 2.50 30.70
N HIS A 496 -9.14 2.77 31.67
CA HIS A 496 -9.18 2.07 32.96
C HIS A 496 -9.79 0.66 32.87
N VAL A 497 -10.08 0.21 31.64
CA VAL A 497 -10.57 -1.11 31.27
C VAL A 497 -9.67 -1.74 30.20
N GLY A 498 -9.81 -3.05 30.01
CA GLY A 498 -9.13 -3.78 28.92
C GLY A 498 -9.65 -3.41 27.53
N ALA A 499 -8.86 -3.74 26.52
CA ALA A 499 -9.28 -3.69 25.11
C ALA A 499 -9.98 -4.99 24.66
N ASP A 500 -10.42 -5.80 25.62
CA ASP A 500 -11.17 -7.04 25.44
C ASP A 500 -12.52 -7.00 26.17
N MET A 501 -13.32 -8.06 25.99
CA MET A 501 -14.65 -8.16 26.59
C MET A 501 -14.67 -8.62 28.06
N ARG A 502 -13.50 -8.92 28.68
CA ARG A 502 -13.48 -9.54 30.02
C ARG A 502 -13.86 -8.54 31.11
N TRP A 503 -13.56 -7.26 30.90
CA TRP A 503 -13.75 -6.19 31.89
C TRP A 503 -14.92 -5.26 31.54
N SER A 504 -15.22 -5.09 30.26
CA SER A 504 -16.30 -4.24 29.75
C SER A 504 -16.72 -4.64 28.34
N ASP A 505 -17.93 -4.26 27.94
CA ASP A 505 -18.42 -4.37 26.54
C ASP A 505 -18.00 -3.18 25.64
N LEU A 506 -17.26 -2.19 26.16
CA LEU A 506 -16.77 -1.03 25.41
C LEU A 506 -16.15 -1.42 24.05
N PRO A 507 -15.26 -2.42 23.93
CA PRO A 507 -14.66 -2.81 22.64
C PRO A 507 -15.65 -3.30 21.56
N MET A 508 -16.89 -3.65 21.94
CA MET A 508 -17.97 -4.02 21.02
C MET A 508 -18.77 -2.82 20.50
N SER A 509 -18.60 -1.64 21.10
CA SER A 509 -19.38 -0.45 20.78
C SER A 509 -18.82 0.34 19.60
N GLY A 510 -19.69 1.05 18.87
CA GLY A 510 -19.25 2.04 17.87
C GLY A 510 -18.48 3.21 18.50
N THR A 511 -18.80 3.56 19.75
CA THR A 511 -18.12 4.62 20.52
C THR A 511 -16.64 4.32 20.72
N PHE A 512 -16.25 3.06 20.93
CA PHE A 512 -14.84 2.67 21.02
C PHE A 512 -14.06 3.00 19.75
N VAL A 513 -14.65 2.74 18.58
CA VAL A 513 -14.08 3.07 17.28
C VAL A 513 -13.92 4.58 17.11
N GLU A 514 -14.92 5.36 17.52
CA GLU A 514 -14.86 6.83 17.49
C GLU A 514 -13.83 7.41 18.45
N MET A 515 -13.72 6.88 19.67
CA MET A 515 -12.72 7.30 20.65
C MET A 515 -11.31 7.04 20.13
N LEU A 516 -11.04 5.85 19.61
CA LEU A 516 -9.74 5.54 19.02
C LEU A 516 -9.43 6.46 17.83
N ARG A 517 -10.39 6.72 16.94
CA ARG A 517 -10.23 7.68 15.84
C ARG A 517 -9.81 9.08 16.34
N ARG A 518 -10.46 9.60 17.38
CA ARG A 518 -10.12 10.92 17.96
C ARG A 518 -8.70 10.95 18.52
N LEU A 519 -8.24 9.86 19.15
CA LEU A 519 -6.86 9.75 19.61
C LEU A 519 -5.87 9.67 18.44
N ILE A 520 -6.23 8.96 17.36
CA ILE A 520 -5.40 8.91 16.16
C ILE A 520 -5.20 10.33 15.64
N ASP A 521 -6.25 11.14 15.55
CA ASP A 521 -6.17 12.51 15.05
C ASP A 521 -5.15 13.36 15.83
N MET A 522 -5.05 13.16 17.16
CA MET A 522 -4.06 13.83 18.03
C MET A 522 -2.61 13.46 17.76
N SER A 523 -2.32 12.29 17.17
CA SER A 523 -0.95 11.83 16.85
C SER A 523 -0.27 12.58 15.70
N GLY A 524 -0.94 13.60 15.17
CA GLY A 524 -0.39 14.51 14.18
C GLY A 524 0.27 15.66 14.89
N TYR A 525 1.50 16.00 14.47
CA TYR A 525 2.14 17.29 14.76
C TYR A 525 1.09 18.40 14.81
N THR A 526 0.73 18.80 16.02
CA THR A 526 -0.12 19.95 16.23
C THR A 526 0.74 21.15 15.90
N SER A 527 0.37 21.85 14.82
CA SER A 527 0.32 23.30 14.89
C SER A 527 -0.28 23.64 16.25
N LYS A 528 0.54 24.15 17.18
CA LYS A 528 0.04 24.63 18.46
C LYS A 528 -1.08 25.65 18.18
N PRO A 529 -2.26 25.55 18.79
CA PRO A 529 -2.83 26.74 19.40
C PRO A 529 -1.96 27.01 20.63
N GLY A 530 -0.97 27.88 20.48
CA GLY A 530 -0.21 28.40 21.61
C GLY A 530 -1.12 29.33 22.41
N PRO A 531 -1.09 29.29 23.76
CA PRO A 531 -1.82 30.26 24.56
C PRO A 531 -1.14 31.63 24.41
N GLY A 532 -1.88 32.60 23.91
CA GLY A 532 -1.47 34.00 23.89
C GLY A 532 -1.40 34.62 22.49
N VAL A 533 -2.54 34.74 21.82
CA VAL A 533 -3.18 35.96 21.30
C VAL A 533 -4.56 35.48 20.86
N ALA A 534 -5.62 36.22 21.22
CA ALA A 534 -6.98 35.89 20.81
C ALA A 534 -7.01 35.56 19.31
N SER A 535 -7.36 34.32 18.97
CA SER A 535 -7.59 33.90 17.60
C SER A 535 -8.87 34.58 17.13
N ASP A 536 -8.69 35.68 16.42
CA ASP A 536 -9.71 36.29 15.58
C ASP A 536 -10.16 35.24 14.54
N PRO A 537 -11.46 34.93 14.36
CA PRO A 537 -11.96 33.87 13.46
C PRO A 537 -11.72 34.09 11.95
N ASN A 538 -10.88 35.05 11.55
CA ASN A 538 -10.90 35.66 10.22
C ASN A 538 -9.61 35.53 9.37
N ALA A 539 -8.66 34.64 9.69
CA ALA A 539 -7.48 34.45 8.83
C ALA A 539 -6.99 33.00 8.75
N GLU A 540 -7.63 32.19 7.90
CA GLU A 540 -7.11 30.87 7.49
C GLU A 540 -6.99 30.75 5.96
N THR A 541 -6.68 31.86 5.29
CA THR A 541 -6.42 31.89 3.84
C THR A 541 -4.98 31.49 3.54
N VAL A 542 -4.80 30.52 2.64
CA VAL A 542 -3.51 30.06 2.11
C VAL A 542 -3.21 30.69 0.75
N ALA A 543 -1.98 31.19 0.57
CA ALA A 543 -1.51 31.75 -0.69
C ALA A 543 -1.04 30.64 -1.65
N PRO A 544 -1.13 30.84 -2.99
CA PRO A 544 -0.59 29.89 -3.95
C PRO A 544 0.94 29.80 -3.85
N LEU A 545 1.46 28.58 -3.75
CA LEU A 545 2.90 28.29 -3.71
C LEU A 545 3.43 28.01 -5.12
N ARG A 546 2.81 27.06 -5.83
CA ARG A 546 3.12 26.66 -7.22
C ARG A 546 1.86 26.17 -7.90
N THR A 547 1.67 26.50 -9.16
CA THR A 547 0.47 26.11 -9.94
C THR A 547 0.85 25.26 -11.13
N LEU A 548 -0.06 24.41 -11.59
CA LEU A 548 0.06 23.68 -12.84
C LEU A 548 -0.28 24.61 -14.01
N ASP A 549 0.44 24.48 -15.12
CA ASP A 549 0.00 24.96 -16.42
C ASP A 549 -0.95 23.96 -17.08
N GLY A 550 -1.53 24.30 -18.24
CA GLY A 550 -2.46 23.40 -18.94
C GLY A 550 -1.88 22.05 -19.37
N PHE A 551 -0.55 21.94 -19.46
CA PHE A 551 0.15 20.69 -19.76
C PHE A 551 0.44 19.84 -18.51
N GLY A 552 0.08 20.34 -17.32
CA GLY A 552 0.31 19.66 -16.05
C GLY A 552 1.74 19.84 -15.52
N VAL A 553 2.46 20.88 -15.95
CA VAL A 553 3.81 21.22 -15.46
C VAL A 553 3.73 22.30 -14.39
N PHE A 554 4.51 22.15 -13.31
CA PHE A 554 4.53 23.15 -12.24
C PHE A 554 5.31 24.41 -12.63
N GLY A 555 4.63 25.56 -12.57
CA GLY A 555 5.20 26.90 -12.74
C GLY A 555 4.95 27.82 -11.54
N PRO A 556 5.43 29.07 -11.62
CA PRO A 556 5.04 30.11 -10.67
C PRO A 556 3.55 30.42 -10.79
N PRO A 557 2.84 30.73 -9.68
CA PRO A 557 1.44 31.14 -9.73
C PRO A 557 1.24 32.37 -10.63
N PRO A 558 0.19 32.42 -11.46
CA PRO A 558 -0.13 33.59 -12.24
C PRO A 558 -0.57 34.74 -11.33
N SER A 559 -0.43 35.99 -11.79
CA SER A 559 -0.85 37.18 -11.04
C SER A 559 -2.37 37.24 -10.78
N SER A 560 -3.16 36.46 -11.51
CA SER A 560 -4.60 36.30 -11.31
C SER A 560 -4.97 35.34 -10.17
N ALA A 561 -4.02 34.53 -9.68
CA ALA A 561 -4.28 33.55 -8.63
C ALA A 561 -4.56 34.23 -7.28
N LYS A 562 -5.71 33.93 -6.69
CA LYS A 562 -6.15 34.47 -5.40
C LYS A 562 -5.82 33.49 -4.26
N PRO A 563 -5.59 33.99 -3.03
CA PRO A 563 -5.57 33.16 -1.83
C PRO A 563 -6.94 32.49 -1.60
N MET A 564 -6.92 31.31 -0.99
CA MET A 564 -8.12 30.49 -0.75
C MET A 564 -8.17 29.98 0.71
N SER A 565 -9.33 29.56 1.19
CA SER A 565 -9.45 28.95 2.53
C SER A 565 -8.67 27.63 2.63
N ALA A 566 -8.07 27.33 3.79
CA ALA A 566 -7.43 26.03 4.07
C ALA A 566 -8.37 24.81 3.91
N ASP A 567 -9.68 25.03 4.05
CA ASP A 567 -10.72 24.01 3.91
C ASP A 567 -11.27 23.83 2.51
N TYR A 568 -10.72 24.51 1.50
CA TYR A 568 -11.17 24.36 0.11
C TYR A 568 -11.06 22.89 -0.36
N ARG A 569 -12.13 22.39 -0.98
CA ARG A 569 -12.24 21.02 -1.53
C ARG A 569 -12.75 20.97 -2.97
N ASP A 570 -12.95 22.12 -3.60
CA ASP A 570 -13.49 22.21 -4.96
C ASP A 570 -12.41 22.02 -6.03
N ARG A 571 -12.86 21.93 -7.29
CA ARG A 571 -11.99 21.90 -8.47
C ARG A 571 -11.23 23.22 -8.64
N GLY A 572 -10.13 23.18 -9.37
CA GLY A 572 -9.38 24.38 -9.74
C GLY A 572 -10.15 25.26 -10.72
N THR A 573 -9.98 26.57 -10.57
CA THR A 573 -10.65 27.61 -11.36
C THR A 573 -9.64 28.64 -11.84
N ALA A 574 -10.08 29.66 -12.59
CA ALA A 574 -9.21 30.77 -12.98
C ALA A 574 -8.70 31.59 -11.77
N ASP A 575 -9.52 31.72 -10.73
CA ASP A 575 -9.18 32.39 -9.47
C ASP A 575 -8.30 31.51 -8.56
N HIS A 576 -8.57 30.19 -8.52
CA HIS A 576 -7.82 29.21 -7.75
C HIS A 576 -7.25 28.12 -8.68
N PRO A 577 -6.19 28.43 -9.47
CA PRO A 577 -5.63 27.46 -10.41
C PRO A 577 -5.11 26.20 -9.70
N PRO A 578 -5.18 25.01 -10.35
CA PRO A 578 -4.66 23.77 -9.78
C PRO A 578 -3.19 23.90 -9.37
N GLY A 579 -2.82 23.35 -8.22
CA GLY A 579 -1.50 23.54 -7.65
C GLY A 579 -1.41 23.26 -6.16
N PHE A 580 -0.28 23.67 -5.57
CA PHE A 580 -0.04 23.65 -4.13
C PHE A 580 -0.18 25.04 -3.54
N TYR A 581 -0.87 25.13 -2.40
CA TYR A 581 -1.14 26.35 -1.65
C TYR A 581 -0.64 26.23 -0.21
N GLY A 582 -0.29 27.34 0.44
CA GLY A 582 0.18 27.38 1.81
C GLY A 582 1.71 27.39 1.93
N THR A 583 2.23 26.76 2.98
CA THR A 583 3.67 26.74 3.25
C THR A 583 4.36 25.57 2.54
N ALA A 584 5.65 25.69 2.26
CA ALA A 584 6.43 24.62 1.63
C ALA A 584 6.47 23.33 2.47
N GLU A 585 6.35 23.44 3.79
CA GLU A 585 6.34 22.28 4.69
C GLU A 585 4.98 21.55 4.70
N SER A 586 3.88 22.28 4.54
CA SER A 586 2.52 21.72 4.60
C SER A 586 1.63 22.28 3.49
N PRO A 587 1.91 21.93 2.22
CA PRO A 587 1.12 22.40 1.10
C PRO A 587 -0.26 21.73 1.09
N ILE A 588 -1.25 22.45 0.59
CA ILE A 588 -2.61 22.01 0.29
C ILE A 588 -2.74 21.82 -1.21
N ALA A 589 -3.27 20.67 -1.64
CA ALA A 589 -3.46 20.35 -3.04
C ALA A 589 -4.81 20.85 -3.56
N VAL A 590 -4.78 21.56 -4.70
CA VAL A 590 -5.94 21.90 -5.53
C VAL A 590 -5.79 21.20 -6.87
N ASN A 591 -6.78 20.39 -7.24
CA ASN A 591 -6.76 19.57 -8.45
C ASN A 591 -7.61 20.19 -9.56
N THR A 592 -7.27 19.88 -10.82
CA THR A 592 -8.01 20.32 -12.02
C THR A 592 -9.50 19.94 -11.97
N LEU A 593 -9.78 18.75 -11.46
CA LEU A 593 -11.11 18.20 -11.29
C LEU A 593 -11.36 17.88 -9.80
N ALA A 594 -12.61 18.00 -9.36
CA ALA A 594 -13.04 17.53 -8.05
C ALA A 594 -13.21 16.00 -8.06
N SER A 595 -13.22 15.37 -6.88
CA SER A 595 -13.35 13.90 -6.75
C SER A 595 -14.64 13.34 -7.36
N ALA A 596 -15.73 14.12 -7.34
CA ALA A 596 -17.03 13.75 -7.88
C ALA A 596 -17.20 14.10 -9.37
N ASP A 597 -16.24 14.78 -9.99
CA ASP A 597 -16.37 15.20 -11.38
C ASP A 597 -16.36 14.01 -12.33
N ARG A 598 -17.07 14.18 -13.45
CA ARG A 598 -17.14 13.26 -14.57
C ARG A 598 -16.98 14.03 -15.86
N ILE A 599 -16.46 13.36 -16.88
CA ILE A 599 -16.34 13.91 -18.23
C ILE A 599 -17.20 13.11 -19.19
N ALA A 600 -17.87 13.81 -20.09
CA ALA A 600 -18.71 13.23 -21.12
C ALA A 600 -18.24 13.69 -22.51
N PRO A 601 -18.52 12.93 -23.57
CA PRO A 601 -18.31 13.42 -24.93
C PRO A 601 -19.27 14.58 -25.22
N LEU A 602 -18.75 15.64 -25.84
CA LEU A 602 -19.52 16.83 -26.19
C LEU A 602 -20.49 16.56 -27.36
N ASP A 603 -21.79 16.72 -27.13
CA ASP A 603 -22.80 16.52 -28.16
C ASP A 603 -22.97 17.76 -29.05
N THR A 604 -22.51 17.65 -30.30
CA THR A 604 -22.61 18.69 -31.33
C THR A 604 -23.67 18.37 -32.40
N SER A 605 -24.49 17.34 -32.20
CA SER A 605 -25.48 16.86 -33.19
C SER A 605 -26.56 17.90 -33.54
N ALA A 606 -26.89 18.80 -32.61
CA ALA A 606 -27.86 19.87 -32.80
C ALA A 606 -27.38 20.98 -33.76
N LEU A 607 -26.07 21.06 -34.03
CA LEU A 607 -25.49 22.10 -34.89
C LEU A 607 -25.49 21.65 -36.36
N ARG A 608 -25.99 22.52 -37.26
CA ARG A 608 -25.79 22.37 -38.71
C ARG A 608 -24.35 22.72 -39.07
N ALA A 609 -23.46 21.75 -38.90
CA ALA A 609 -22.03 21.92 -39.15
C ALA A 609 -21.49 20.90 -40.15
N THR A 610 -20.50 21.35 -40.92
CA THR A 610 -19.57 20.45 -41.61
C THR A 610 -18.59 19.88 -40.58
N ARG A 611 -18.28 18.58 -40.67
CA ARG A 611 -17.37 17.91 -39.73
C ARG A 611 -16.04 17.65 -40.41
N ALA A 612 -14.97 18.06 -39.75
CA ALA A 612 -13.58 17.79 -40.12
C ALA A 612 -12.91 17.04 -38.97
N SER A 613 -11.85 16.29 -39.25
CA SER A 613 -11.01 15.66 -38.24
C SER A 613 -9.63 16.30 -38.21
N TYR A 614 -8.94 16.17 -37.09
CA TYR A 614 -7.53 16.52 -36.97
C TYR A 614 -6.71 15.45 -37.74
N THR A 615 -6.63 15.57 -39.06
CA THR A 615 -5.86 14.62 -39.87
C THR A 615 -4.38 14.89 -39.70
N ASN A 616 -3.66 13.97 -39.06
CA ASN A 616 -2.20 13.98 -38.95
C ASN A 616 -1.47 13.56 -40.25
N ALA A 617 -2.22 13.23 -41.30
CA ALA A 617 -1.63 12.82 -42.57
C ALA A 617 -1.50 14.03 -43.49
N GLU A 618 -0.28 14.53 -43.64
CA GLU A 618 0.06 15.50 -44.68
C GLU A 618 -0.47 15.00 -46.03
N PRO A 619 -1.14 15.84 -46.83
CA PRO A 619 -1.54 15.50 -48.19
C PRO A 619 -0.31 15.06 -48.98
N ARG A 620 -0.24 13.78 -49.34
CA ARG A 620 0.90 13.25 -50.10
C ARG A 620 0.57 13.27 -51.58
N ASP A 621 1.29 14.11 -52.30
CA ASP A 621 1.27 14.12 -53.76
C ASP A 621 1.96 12.86 -54.30
N LEU A 622 1.19 11.95 -54.89
CA LEU A 622 1.70 10.70 -55.43
C LEU A 622 2.32 10.86 -56.83
N ARG A 623 2.26 12.05 -57.44
CA ARG A 623 2.81 12.31 -58.78
C ARG A 623 4.29 11.93 -58.89
N GLY A 624 5.11 12.34 -57.91
CA GLY A 624 6.55 12.06 -57.89
C GLY A 624 6.87 10.56 -57.83
N ILE A 625 6.20 9.83 -56.94
CA ILE A 625 6.39 8.38 -56.79
C ILE A 625 5.94 7.65 -58.06
N MET A 626 4.78 8.00 -58.62
CA MET A 626 4.28 7.37 -59.84
C MET A 626 5.16 7.66 -61.06
N LEU A 627 5.65 8.89 -61.24
CA LEU A 627 6.58 9.24 -62.32
C LEU A 627 7.95 8.56 -62.16
N SER A 628 8.50 8.52 -60.94
CA SER A 628 9.77 7.86 -60.67
C SER A 628 9.68 6.34 -60.89
N THR A 629 8.55 5.72 -60.54
CA THR A 629 8.31 4.29 -60.76
C THR A 629 8.10 4.00 -62.24
N ALA A 630 7.37 4.85 -62.97
CA ALA A 630 7.26 4.75 -64.43
C ALA A 630 8.64 4.86 -65.10
N LEU A 631 9.48 5.80 -64.67
CA LEU A 631 10.86 5.97 -65.17
C LEU A 631 11.73 4.74 -64.86
N ALA A 632 11.64 4.19 -63.64
CA ALA A 632 12.36 2.99 -63.26
C ALA A 632 11.92 1.77 -64.09
N LEU A 633 10.62 1.64 -64.38
CA LEU A 633 10.11 0.60 -65.28
C LEU A 633 10.64 0.79 -66.70
N PHE A 634 10.70 2.03 -67.23
CA PHE A 634 11.31 2.29 -68.54
C PHE A 634 12.82 1.96 -68.56
N LEU A 635 13.56 2.29 -67.50
CA LEU A 635 14.98 1.93 -67.37
C LEU A 635 15.16 0.40 -67.29
N LEU A 636 14.30 -0.29 -66.56
CA LEU A 636 14.32 -1.75 -66.48
C LEU A 636 13.97 -2.38 -67.83
N ASP A 637 12.97 -1.86 -68.56
CA ASP A 637 12.67 -2.27 -69.94
C ASP A 637 13.92 -2.12 -70.83
N ALA A 638 14.63 -0.99 -70.73
CA ALA A 638 15.84 -0.73 -71.51
C ALA A 638 17.00 -1.68 -71.16
N ILE A 639 17.24 -1.94 -69.86
CA ILE A 639 18.29 -2.88 -69.42
C ILE A 639 17.98 -4.30 -69.89
N VAL A 640 16.73 -4.75 -69.75
CA VAL A 640 16.37 -6.10 -70.17
C VAL A 640 16.43 -6.23 -71.69
N VAL A 641 15.98 -5.23 -72.45
CA VAL A 641 16.15 -5.22 -73.90
C VAL A 641 17.63 -5.25 -74.29
N ALA A 642 18.52 -4.55 -73.57
CA ALA A 642 19.97 -4.59 -73.80
C ALA A 642 20.61 -5.95 -73.44
N LEU A 643 20.15 -6.62 -72.38
CA LEU A 643 20.57 -7.98 -72.00
C LEU A 643 20.11 -9.02 -73.03
N LEU A 644 18.86 -8.95 -73.48
CA LEU A 644 18.27 -9.84 -74.48
C LEU A 644 18.89 -9.63 -75.88
N GLY A 645 19.33 -8.40 -76.19
CA GLY A 645 20.01 -8.05 -77.44
C GLY A 645 21.51 -8.41 -77.48
N GLY A 646 22.04 -9.13 -76.49
CA GLY A 646 23.42 -9.61 -76.48
C GLY A 646 24.49 -8.55 -76.17
N GLY A 647 24.11 -7.30 -75.85
CA GLY A 647 25.05 -6.18 -75.67
C GLY A 647 25.95 -6.28 -74.43
N LEU A 648 25.59 -7.12 -73.45
CA LEU A 648 26.32 -7.24 -72.18
C LEU A 648 27.30 -8.43 -72.10
N ALA A 649 27.30 -9.31 -73.10
CA ALA A 649 28.25 -10.44 -73.16
C ALA A 649 29.72 -9.99 -73.40
N ALA A 650 29.95 -8.75 -73.83
CA ALA A 650 31.28 -8.19 -74.03
C ALA A 650 31.95 -7.66 -72.73
N LEU A 651 31.19 -7.39 -71.66
CA LEU A 651 31.68 -6.65 -70.49
C LEU A 651 31.98 -7.50 -69.24
N VAL A 652 31.64 -8.79 -69.23
CA VAL A 652 31.75 -9.67 -68.04
C VAL A 652 32.90 -10.70 -68.15
N ARG A 653 33.89 -10.45 -69.03
CA ARG A 653 35.12 -11.26 -69.10
C ARG A 653 36.24 -10.65 -68.22
N ARG A 654 36.04 -10.51 -66.89
CA ARG A 654 37.15 -10.34 -65.91
C ARG A 654 36.73 -10.51 -64.42
N ARG A 655 37.16 -11.65 -63.85
CA ARG A 655 37.61 -12.01 -62.47
C ARG A 655 36.67 -11.99 -61.24
N ALA A 656 36.87 -13.06 -60.43
CA ALA A 656 36.38 -13.43 -59.09
C ALA A 656 36.94 -12.53 -57.94
N ALA A 657 36.54 -12.55 -56.66
CA ALA A 657 35.87 -13.51 -55.75
C ALA A 657 35.22 -12.78 -54.52
N PRO A 658 34.37 -13.44 -53.69
CA PRO A 658 33.66 -12.81 -52.55
C PRO A 658 34.30 -13.09 -51.17
N ALA A 659 34.38 -12.06 -50.31
CA ALA A 659 34.78 -12.16 -48.90
C ALA A 659 33.83 -11.33 -48.02
N VAL A 660 32.76 -11.93 -47.48
CA VAL A 660 31.80 -11.25 -46.57
C VAL A 660 31.39 -12.09 -45.34
N LEU A 661 31.82 -13.36 -45.19
CA LEU A 661 31.29 -14.24 -44.13
C LEU A 661 32.11 -14.34 -42.83
N ALA A 662 33.12 -13.48 -42.61
CA ALA A 662 34.01 -13.59 -41.45
C ALA A 662 33.69 -12.62 -40.28
N LEU A 663 32.67 -11.76 -40.38
CA LEU A 663 32.39 -10.74 -39.35
C LEU A 663 31.22 -11.08 -38.40
N ALA A 664 30.58 -12.24 -38.54
CA ALA A 664 29.35 -12.56 -37.79
C ALA A 664 29.53 -13.53 -36.60
N PHE A 665 30.75 -14.00 -36.28
CA PHE A 665 30.93 -15.12 -35.32
C PHE A 665 31.73 -14.80 -34.05
N ILE A 666 32.05 -13.53 -33.76
CA ILE A 666 32.91 -13.14 -32.61
C ILE A 666 32.14 -12.49 -31.45
N LEU A 667 30.80 -12.38 -31.50
CA LEU A 667 30.03 -11.62 -30.49
C LEU A 667 29.07 -12.44 -29.62
N ALA A 668 29.41 -13.68 -29.23
CA ALA A 668 28.44 -14.55 -28.53
C ALA A 668 28.98 -15.44 -27.37
N THR A 669 30.11 -15.15 -26.72
CA THR A 669 30.55 -15.96 -25.56
C THR A 669 31.30 -15.16 -24.50
N THR A 670 30.61 -14.60 -23.50
CA THR A 670 31.19 -14.35 -22.14
C THR A 670 30.09 -14.12 -21.10
N MET A 671 29.73 -15.14 -20.30
CA MET A 671 29.20 -14.99 -18.93
C MET A 671 29.30 -16.32 -18.17
N VAL A 672 29.98 -16.33 -17.02
CA VAL A 672 29.91 -17.39 -15.99
C VAL A 672 29.85 -16.71 -14.62
N PRO A 673 28.94 -17.09 -13.70
CA PRO A 673 28.99 -16.70 -12.30
C PRO A 673 29.43 -17.87 -11.39
N SER A 674 30.07 -17.55 -10.26
CA SER A 674 30.43 -18.48 -9.19
C SER A 674 29.50 -18.32 -7.97
N PRO A 675 29.17 -19.39 -7.22
CA PRO A 675 28.37 -19.29 -6.00
C PRO A 675 29.22 -19.11 -4.73
N THR A 676 28.78 -18.21 -3.87
CA THR A 676 29.26 -18.00 -2.48
C THR A 676 28.64 -19.03 -1.52
N ARG A 677 29.45 -19.54 -0.58
CA ARG A 677 29.07 -20.49 0.47
C ARG A 677 28.86 -19.76 1.79
N ALA A 678 27.75 -20.03 2.49
CA ALA A 678 27.48 -19.53 3.84
C ALA A 678 27.90 -20.54 4.92
N GLN A 679 28.40 -20.03 6.06
CA GLN A 679 28.76 -20.75 7.28
C GLN A 679 27.63 -20.62 8.31
N ASN A 680 27.27 -21.73 8.99
CA ASN A 680 26.85 -21.83 10.41
C ASN A 680 26.38 -23.27 10.69
N ALA A 681 27.30 -24.16 11.11
CA ALA A 681 27.01 -25.57 11.36
C ALA A 681 26.99 -25.96 12.86
N SER A 682 27.36 -25.05 13.77
CA SER A 682 27.47 -25.35 15.21
C SER A 682 26.18 -25.12 16.00
N SER A 683 25.29 -24.23 15.56
CA SER A 683 23.96 -24.04 16.17
C SER A 683 23.01 -25.21 15.89
N ASP A 684 23.22 -25.89 14.76
CA ASP A 684 22.35 -26.97 14.29
C ASP A 684 22.47 -28.23 15.15
N ASP A 685 23.65 -28.58 15.68
CA ASP A 685 23.84 -29.83 16.45
C ASP A 685 23.16 -29.78 17.84
N PHE A 686 23.14 -28.61 18.50
CA PHE A 686 22.39 -28.42 19.75
C PHE A 686 20.89 -28.45 19.50
N ALA A 687 20.41 -27.76 18.45
CA ALA A 687 19.00 -27.74 18.08
C ALA A 687 18.48 -29.14 17.69
N ILE A 688 19.25 -29.91 16.91
CA ILE A 688 18.89 -31.28 16.51
C ILE A 688 18.79 -32.20 17.74
N LYS A 689 19.74 -32.10 18.68
CA LYS A 689 19.73 -32.91 19.91
C LYS A 689 18.59 -32.53 20.87
N ALA A 690 18.28 -31.24 21.00
CA ALA A 690 17.22 -30.75 21.86
C ALA A 690 15.80 -31.07 21.34
N VAL A 691 15.60 -31.14 20.02
CA VAL A 691 14.28 -31.43 19.41
C VAL A 691 14.01 -32.95 19.27
N SER A 692 15.05 -33.79 19.28
CA SER A 692 14.90 -35.24 19.04
C SER A 692 14.21 -36.03 20.17
N GLN A 693 14.25 -35.53 21.42
CA GLN A 693 13.61 -36.14 22.60
C GLN A 693 13.28 -35.05 23.62
N THR A 694 12.16 -35.18 24.35
CA THR A 694 11.80 -34.27 25.44
C THR A 694 12.87 -34.29 26.54
N ARG A 695 13.36 -33.12 26.96
CA ARG A 695 14.38 -32.97 28.01
C ARG A 695 13.94 -31.95 29.04
N LEU A 696 14.33 -32.18 30.29
CA LEU A 696 14.23 -31.18 31.36
C LEU A 696 15.46 -30.26 31.30
N ALA A 697 15.25 -28.96 31.38
CA ALA A 697 16.33 -27.98 31.41
C ALA A 697 16.48 -27.34 32.79
N TYR A 698 17.71 -26.94 33.14
CA TYR A 698 17.97 -26.12 34.32
C TYR A 698 18.96 -25.00 34.01
N VAL A 699 18.82 -23.86 34.68
CA VAL A 699 19.73 -22.72 34.50
C VAL A 699 21.04 -22.97 35.24
N VAL A 700 22.16 -22.81 34.53
CA VAL A 700 23.51 -22.88 35.10
C VAL A 700 23.80 -21.58 35.84
N THR A 701 24.07 -21.68 37.14
CA THR A 701 24.23 -20.51 38.03
C THR A 701 25.66 -19.99 38.10
N GLY A 702 26.63 -20.81 37.67
CA GLY A 702 28.05 -20.54 37.87
C GLY A 702 28.57 -20.96 39.24
N ASN A 703 27.70 -21.44 40.14
CA ASN A 703 28.07 -22.09 41.38
C ASN A 703 28.11 -23.62 41.16
N ALA A 704 29.31 -24.18 41.09
CA ALA A 704 29.53 -25.59 40.78
C ALA A 704 28.82 -26.55 41.75
N ASP A 705 28.72 -26.19 43.03
CA ASP A 705 28.03 -27.02 44.02
C ASP A 705 26.52 -27.06 43.74
N VAL A 706 25.91 -25.90 43.51
CA VAL A 706 24.49 -25.79 43.17
C VAL A 706 24.19 -26.50 41.84
N ASP A 707 25.00 -26.25 40.82
CA ASP A 707 24.79 -26.81 39.48
C ASP A 707 24.93 -28.35 39.50
N SER A 708 25.87 -28.89 40.29
CA SER A 708 26.04 -30.34 40.44
C SER A 708 24.86 -31.01 41.13
N ILE A 709 24.29 -30.38 42.17
CA ILE A 709 23.12 -30.85 42.91
C ILE A 709 21.88 -30.80 42.02
N VAL A 710 21.68 -29.69 41.30
CA VAL A 710 20.54 -29.52 40.41
C VAL A 710 20.59 -30.51 39.25
N LYS A 711 21.77 -30.71 38.64
CA LYS A 711 21.96 -31.74 37.62
C LYS A 711 21.57 -33.13 38.13
N ALA A 712 22.09 -33.53 39.29
CA ALA A 712 21.75 -34.82 39.89
C ALA A 712 20.26 -34.93 40.26
N GLY A 713 19.66 -33.84 40.72
CA GLY A 713 18.24 -33.73 41.02
C GLY A 713 17.36 -33.95 39.80
N MET A 714 17.66 -33.24 38.70
CA MET A 714 16.93 -33.41 37.44
C MET A 714 17.13 -34.82 36.88
N SER A 715 18.33 -35.40 36.96
CA SER A 715 18.57 -36.78 36.52
C SER A 715 17.76 -37.79 37.35
N GLY A 716 17.69 -37.59 38.67
CA GLY A 716 16.86 -38.38 39.55
C GLY A 716 15.37 -38.28 39.21
N LEU A 717 14.89 -37.07 38.90
CA LEU A 717 13.50 -36.85 38.47
C LEU A 717 13.21 -37.51 37.12
N THR A 718 14.10 -37.39 36.14
CA THR A 718 13.99 -38.06 34.83
C THR A 718 13.88 -39.58 34.98
N LEU A 719 14.73 -40.18 35.82
CA LEU A 719 14.67 -41.61 36.11
C LEU A 719 13.33 -42.00 36.74
N PHE A 720 12.87 -41.22 37.71
CA PHE A 720 11.58 -41.48 38.38
C PHE A 720 10.38 -41.33 37.42
N LEU A 721 10.42 -40.36 36.50
CA LEU A 721 9.43 -40.17 35.45
C LEU A 721 9.34 -41.40 34.54
N GLY A 722 10.48 -41.90 34.04
CA GLY A 722 10.52 -43.10 33.19
C GLY A 722 10.06 -44.38 33.89
N GLN A 723 10.19 -44.45 35.22
CA GLN A 723 9.70 -45.59 36.02
C GLN A 723 8.20 -45.53 36.32
N ARG A 724 7.61 -44.33 36.38
CA ARG A 724 6.24 -44.11 36.88
C ARG A 724 5.25 -43.66 35.81
N THR A 725 5.73 -43.16 34.68
CA THR A 725 4.93 -42.60 33.59
C THR A 725 5.37 -43.18 32.25
N ALA A 726 4.61 -42.92 31.19
CA ALA A 726 5.01 -43.29 29.82
C ALA A 726 5.98 -42.27 29.18
N LEU A 727 6.40 -41.23 29.91
CA LEU A 727 7.31 -40.22 29.41
C LEU A 727 8.76 -40.74 29.47
N GLU A 728 9.34 -41.00 28.30
CA GLU A 728 10.78 -41.28 28.15
C GLU A 728 11.53 -39.97 27.85
N ALA A 729 11.93 -39.25 28.91
CA ALA A 729 12.72 -38.04 28.78
C ALA A 729 14.22 -38.35 28.66
N GLY A 730 14.95 -37.57 27.85
CA GLY A 730 16.40 -37.66 27.72
C GLY A 730 17.14 -37.04 28.91
N ASP A 731 18.48 -37.11 28.89
CA ASP A 731 19.32 -36.53 29.93
C ASP A 731 19.05 -35.02 30.12
N PRO A 732 18.96 -34.52 31.36
CA PRO A 732 18.76 -33.10 31.63
C PRO A 732 19.87 -32.22 31.10
N VAL A 733 19.51 -31.02 30.64
CA VAL A 733 20.43 -30.07 30.01
C VAL A 733 20.60 -28.83 30.87
N GLY A 734 21.85 -28.45 31.14
CA GLY A 734 22.16 -27.15 31.73
C GLY A 734 22.18 -26.09 30.63
N ILE A 735 21.45 -25.00 30.83
CA ILE A 735 21.30 -23.91 29.85
C ILE A 735 21.76 -22.56 30.43
N ASP A 736 22.23 -21.69 29.54
CA ASP A 736 22.48 -20.27 29.79
C ASP A 736 21.42 -19.43 29.04
N PRO A 737 20.45 -18.81 29.74
CA PRO A 737 19.39 -18.02 29.12
C PRO A 737 19.89 -16.86 28.23
N ALA A 738 21.13 -16.39 28.42
CA ALA A 738 21.69 -15.35 27.55
C ALA A 738 22.06 -15.91 26.16
N ARG A 739 22.51 -17.16 26.09
CA ARG A 739 23.12 -17.74 24.88
C ARG A 739 22.23 -18.76 24.19
N ASP A 740 21.60 -19.63 24.97
CA ASP A 740 20.89 -20.80 24.46
C ASP A 740 19.46 -20.46 24.02
N GLU A 741 18.89 -21.34 23.20
CA GLU A 741 17.50 -21.27 22.75
C GLU A 741 16.59 -21.99 23.75
N LEU A 742 15.58 -21.28 24.26
CA LEU A 742 14.72 -21.74 25.34
C LEU A 742 13.49 -22.49 24.82
N ALA A 743 13.06 -22.21 23.58
CA ALA A 743 11.84 -22.74 22.99
C ALA A 743 11.79 -24.28 22.89
N PHE A 744 12.93 -24.96 23.01
CA PHE A 744 13.00 -26.43 22.96
C PHE A 744 12.58 -27.12 24.25
N PHE A 745 12.45 -26.39 25.36
CA PHE A 745 12.23 -26.98 26.68
C PHE A 745 10.84 -26.61 27.21
N PRO A 746 9.96 -27.57 27.52
CA PRO A 746 8.64 -27.26 28.09
C PRO A 746 8.72 -26.74 29.53
N LEU A 747 9.79 -27.11 30.25
CA LEU A 747 10.03 -26.74 31.64
C LEU A 747 11.49 -26.39 31.87
N ILE A 748 11.74 -25.24 32.49
CA ILE A 748 13.05 -24.80 32.94
C ILE A 748 13.06 -24.68 34.47
N TYR A 749 14.01 -25.34 35.12
CA TYR A 749 14.27 -25.19 36.55
C TYR A 749 15.35 -24.14 36.82
N TRP A 750 15.02 -23.10 37.57
CA TRP A 750 15.94 -22.02 37.93
C TRP A 750 16.21 -21.99 39.44
N PRO A 751 17.38 -22.47 39.88
CA PRO A 751 17.81 -22.27 41.26
C PRO A 751 18.26 -20.82 41.50
N ILE A 752 17.57 -20.11 42.39
CA ILE A 752 17.96 -18.74 42.77
C ILE A 752 19.10 -18.83 43.78
N VAL A 753 20.21 -18.16 43.46
CA VAL A 753 21.39 -18.08 44.32
C VAL A 753 21.47 -16.67 44.92
N PRO A 754 21.42 -16.52 46.25
CA PRO A 754 21.52 -15.21 46.89
C PRO A 754 22.79 -14.45 46.49
N GLY A 755 22.65 -13.16 46.15
CA GLY A 755 23.77 -12.31 45.76
C GLY A 755 24.37 -12.59 44.38
N ALA A 756 23.75 -13.46 43.57
CA ALA A 756 24.14 -13.63 42.18
C ALA A 756 23.91 -12.33 41.39
N PRO A 757 24.79 -11.99 40.43
CA PRO A 757 24.61 -10.82 39.59
C PRO A 757 23.32 -10.95 38.77
N LYS A 758 22.62 -9.83 38.58
CA LYS A 758 21.41 -9.78 37.75
C LYS A 758 21.73 -10.23 36.32
N PRO A 759 20.93 -11.13 35.71
CA PRO A 759 21.10 -11.52 34.32
C PRO A 759 21.05 -10.31 33.37
N PRO A 760 21.75 -10.35 32.22
CA PRO A 760 21.67 -9.28 31.23
C PRO A 760 20.23 -9.14 30.70
N GLN A 761 19.84 -7.92 30.29
CA GLN A 761 18.46 -7.63 29.88
C GLN A 761 17.97 -8.52 28.73
N ASP A 762 18.85 -8.90 27.80
CA ASP A 762 18.50 -9.83 26.71
C ASP A 762 18.10 -11.22 27.22
N ALA A 763 18.75 -11.72 28.28
CA ALA A 763 18.37 -12.98 28.91
C ALA A 763 16.98 -12.85 29.55
N ILE A 764 16.74 -11.75 30.27
CA ILE A 764 15.43 -11.44 30.89
C ILE A 764 14.32 -11.40 29.83
N ASN A 765 14.56 -10.73 28.70
CA ASN A 765 13.61 -10.65 27.59
C ASN A 765 13.33 -12.03 26.96
N LYS A 766 14.36 -12.89 26.82
CA LYS A 766 14.18 -14.27 26.34
C LYS A 766 13.32 -15.10 27.28
N ILE A 767 13.48 -14.94 28.59
CA ILE A 767 12.69 -15.65 29.61
C ILE A 767 11.23 -15.16 29.61
N ASP A 768 11.01 -13.85 29.49
CA ASP A 768 9.67 -13.27 29.33
C ASP A 768 8.97 -13.81 28.08
N ALA A 769 9.66 -13.82 26.94
CA ALA A 769 9.15 -14.39 25.70
C ALA A 769 8.84 -15.89 25.83
N TYR A 770 9.75 -16.65 26.46
CA TYR A 770 9.57 -18.08 26.72
C TYR A 770 8.30 -18.37 27.56
N MET A 771 8.12 -17.64 28.66
CA MET A 771 6.93 -17.75 29.52
C MET A 771 5.64 -17.39 28.74
N LYS A 772 5.70 -16.36 27.89
CA LYS A 772 4.54 -15.93 27.09
C LYS A 772 4.19 -16.89 25.96
N GLN A 773 5.15 -17.69 25.50
CA GLN A 773 4.97 -18.70 24.45
C GLN A 773 4.56 -20.08 24.98
N GLY A 774 4.21 -20.18 26.28
CA GLY A 774 3.71 -21.41 26.90
C GLY A 774 4.76 -22.24 27.65
N GLY A 775 6.00 -21.75 27.74
CA GLY A 775 7.04 -22.34 28.58
C GLY A 775 6.79 -22.10 30.07
N THR A 776 7.22 -23.03 30.92
CA THR A 776 7.10 -22.89 32.39
C THR A 776 8.47 -22.78 33.05
N VAL A 777 8.65 -21.77 33.91
CA VAL A 777 9.87 -21.60 34.72
C VAL A 777 9.57 -21.88 36.20
N ILE A 778 10.33 -22.78 36.81
CA ILE A 778 10.32 -23.00 38.27
C ILE A 778 11.43 -22.16 38.88
N PHE A 779 11.09 -21.14 39.65
CA PHE A 779 12.03 -20.42 40.48
C PHE A 779 12.08 -21.05 41.87
N ASP A 780 13.22 -21.65 42.23
CA ASP A 780 13.43 -22.25 43.54
C ASP A 780 14.46 -21.44 44.35
N THR A 781 14.02 -20.81 45.45
CA THR A 781 14.89 -20.02 46.33
C THR A 781 15.70 -20.86 47.31
N ARG A 782 15.30 -22.13 47.52
CA ARG A 782 16.05 -23.15 48.25
C ARG A 782 16.39 -22.82 49.71
N ASP A 783 15.71 -21.86 50.30
CA ASP A 783 16.05 -21.22 51.58
C ASP A 783 14.87 -21.19 52.57
N ALA A 784 13.87 -22.06 52.40
CA ALA A 784 12.69 -22.11 53.29
C ALA A 784 13.02 -22.24 54.79
N VAL A 785 14.15 -22.84 55.14
CA VAL A 785 14.60 -23.02 56.53
C VAL A 785 15.17 -21.75 57.16
N GLU A 786 15.55 -20.76 56.33
CA GLU A 786 16.12 -19.48 56.77
C GLU A 786 15.05 -18.42 57.03
N ALA A 787 13.78 -18.75 56.82
CA ALA A 787 12.65 -17.85 57.05
C ALA A 787 12.58 -17.40 58.52
N PRO A 788 12.64 -16.09 58.81
CA PRO A 788 12.45 -15.57 60.16
C PRO A 788 11.07 -15.93 60.73
N PRO A 789 10.90 -16.04 62.06
CA PRO A 789 9.58 -16.25 62.66
C PRO A 789 8.64 -15.05 62.39
N GLY A 790 7.40 -15.32 61.97
CA GLY A 790 6.34 -14.33 61.77
C GLY A 790 5.63 -14.43 60.41
N ASP A 791 4.50 -13.74 60.26
CA ASP A 791 3.56 -13.90 59.13
C ASP A 791 4.14 -13.56 57.73
N ASN A 792 5.32 -12.92 57.68
CA ASN A 792 6.02 -12.56 56.44
C ASN A 792 7.45 -13.14 56.35
N GLY A 793 7.83 -14.07 57.23
CA GLY A 793 9.18 -14.62 57.30
C GLY A 793 9.69 -15.21 55.98
N SER A 794 8.85 -15.99 55.31
CA SER A 794 9.17 -16.61 54.01
C SER A 794 9.44 -15.59 52.90
N SER A 795 8.93 -14.37 53.03
CA SER A 795 9.11 -13.30 52.05
C SER A 795 10.39 -12.47 52.24
N GLN A 796 11.12 -12.71 53.34
CA GLN A 796 12.28 -11.94 53.78
C GLN A 796 13.61 -12.68 53.64
N THR A 797 13.59 -13.94 53.19
CA THR A 797 14.81 -14.74 53.01
C THR A 797 15.71 -14.14 51.91
N PRO A 798 17.04 -14.32 51.98
CA PRO A 798 17.96 -13.78 50.99
C PRO A 798 17.64 -14.20 49.54
N GLY A 799 17.25 -15.46 49.32
CA GLY A 799 16.87 -15.96 48.00
C GLY A 799 15.58 -15.34 47.49
N MET A 800 14.60 -15.11 48.37
CA MET A 800 13.35 -14.44 48.00
C MET A 800 13.54 -12.95 47.66
N GLN A 801 14.48 -12.27 48.34
CA GLN A 801 14.85 -10.89 47.99
C GLN A 801 15.51 -10.82 46.61
N THR A 802 16.45 -11.72 46.32
CA THR A 802 17.08 -11.83 44.99
C THR A 802 16.06 -12.16 43.91
N LEU A 803 15.12 -13.07 44.17
CA LEU A 803 14.04 -13.38 43.25
C LEU A 803 13.16 -12.15 42.96
N ARG A 804 12.81 -11.35 43.97
CA ARG A 804 12.01 -10.14 43.79
C ARG A 804 12.71 -9.11 42.89
N GLU A 805 14.02 -8.95 43.06
CA GLU A 805 14.82 -8.07 42.20
C GLU A 805 14.84 -8.56 40.73
N LEU A 806 14.92 -9.87 40.52
CA LEU A 806 14.83 -10.49 39.19
C LEU A 806 13.44 -10.27 38.56
N LEU A 807 12.38 -10.57 39.31
CA LEU A 807 10.99 -10.46 38.85
C LEU A 807 10.56 -9.00 38.61
N SER A 808 11.18 -8.01 39.26
CA SER A 808 10.87 -6.58 39.06
C SER A 808 11.07 -6.08 37.63
N THR A 809 11.86 -6.80 36.82
CA THR A 809 12.14 -6.48 35.41
C THR A 809 11.45 -7.41 34.42
N LEU A 810 10.68 -8.38 34.93
CA LEU A 810 9.87 -9.29 34.15
C LEU A 810 8.40 -8.85 34.22
N ASP A 811 7.68 -9.06 33.12
CA ASP A 811 6.24 -8.88 33.09
C ASP A 811 5.60 -10.18 33.61
N VAL A 812 5.46 -10.29 34.93
CA VAL A 812 4.95 -11.49 35.62
C VAL A 812 3.44 -11.38 35.83
N PRO A 813 2.65 -12.45 35.60
CA PRO A 813 1.23 -12.45 35.93
C PRO A 813 0.98 -12.35 37.45
N GLU A 814 -0.28 -12.11 37.84
CA GLU A 814 -0.68 -12.15 39.25
C GLU A 814 -0.41 -13.54 39.85
N LEU A 815 0.09 -13.60 41.09
CA LEU A 815 0.49 -14.85 41.74
C LEU A 815 -0.41 -15.17 42.93
N GLU A 816 -0.77 -16.44 43.09
CA GLU A 816 -1.45 -16.97 44.28
C GLU A 816 -0.74 -18.23 44.80
N PRO A 817 -0.83 -18.54 46.11
CA PRO A 817 -0.40 -19.84 46.60
C PRO A 817 -1.22 -20.95 45.95
N VAL A 818 -0.59 -22.08 45.60
CA VAL A 818 -1.26 -23.17 44.89
C VAL A 818 -2.57 -23.56 45.60
N PRO A 819 -3.73 -23.30 44.97
CA PRO A 819 -5.01 -23.64 45.58
C PRO A 819 -5.17 -25.15 45.69
N ARG A 820 -5.89 -25.64 46.71
CA ARG A 820 -6.13 -27.09 46.89
C ARG A 820 -6.75 -27.76 45.66
N GLU A 821 -7.63 -27.03 44.98
CA GLU A 821 -8.33 -27.50 43.78
C GLU A 821 -7.57 -27.29 42.47
N HIS A 822 -6.37 -26.71 42.53
CA HIS A 822 -5.57 -26.44 41.34
C HIS A 822 -5.18 -27.73 40.62
N VAL A 823 -5.16 -27.73 39.28
CA VAL A 823 -4.88 -28.95 38.50
C VAL A 823 -3.53 -29.57 38.88
N LEU A 824 -2.50 -28.76 39.14
CA LEU A 824 -1.19 -29.21 39.67
C LEU A 824 -1.28 -30.17 40.86
N THR A 825 -2.28 -30.07 41.74
CA THR A 825 -2.43 -30.98 42.90
C THR A 825 -2.92 -32.37 42.50
N LYS A 826 -3.46 -32.52 41.28
CA LYS A 826 -4.14 -33.72 40.78
C LYS A 826 -3.74 -34.15 39.36
N THR A 827 -2.71 -33.54 38.76
CA THR A 827 -2.30 -33.86 37.38
C THR A 827 -1.87 -35.31 37.20
N PHE A 828 -1.11 -35.90 38.15
CA PHE A 828 -0.74 -37.32 38.09
C PHE A 828 -1.02 -38.02 39.42
N TYR A 829 -0.34 -37.60 40.48
CA TYR A 829 -0.61 -37.95 41.86
C TYR A 829 -1.59 -36.94 42.50
N LEU A 830 -2.33 -37.40 43.52
CA LEU A 830 -3.08 -36.52 44.41
C LEU A 830 -2.14 -36.03 45.51
N LEU A 831 -1.93 -34.72 45.56
CA LEU A 831 -1.04 -34.02 46.49
C LEU A 831 -1.83 -32.96 47.26
N ARG A 832 -1.46 -32.72 48.52
CA ARG A 832 -1.96 -31.59 49.29
C ARG A 832 -1.00 -30.41 49.21
N ASP A 833 0.28 -30.71 49.32
CA ASP A 833 1.39 -29.75 49.34
C ASP A 833 2.51 -30.23 48.40
N PHE A 834 3.48 -29.35 48.13
CA PHE A 834 4.63 -29.61 47.24
C PHE A 834 5.93 -29.59 48.05
N PRO A 835 6.21 -30.63 48.86
CA PRO A 835 7.43 -30.68 49.66
C PRO A 835 8.67 -30.93 48.78
N GLY A 836 9.81 -30.38 49.19
CA GLY A 836 11.12 -30.64 48.63
C GLY A 836 12.08 -31.12 49.72
N ARG A 837 13.32 -30.63 49.71
CA ARG A 837 14.25 -30.82 50.83
C ARG A 837 13.68 -30.23 52.11
N PHE A 838 12.90 -29.17 51.98
CA PHE A 838 12.10 -28.52 53.02
C PHE A 838 10.59 -28.72 52.76
N ASN A 839 9.78 -28.64 53.82
CA ASN A 839 8.32 -28.68 53.72
C ASN A 839 7.62 -27.47 54.37
N SER A 840 8.39 -26.47 54.84
CA SER A 840 7.87 -25.24 55.45
C SER A 840 7.57 -24.14 54.44
N GLY A 841 8.10 -24.24 53.22
CA GLY A 841 7.91 -23.26 52.15
C GLY A 841 6.59 -23.46 51.40
N GLN A 842 6.01 -22.34 50.98
CA GLN A 842 4.80 -22.31 50.17
C GLN A 842 5.14 -22.24 48.68
N THR A 843 4.41 -23.00 47.86
CA THR A 843 4.54 -22.95 46.39
C THR A 843 3.48 -22.03 45.81
N TRP A 844 3.87 -21.18 44.87
CA TRP A 844 3.05 -20.15 44.21
C TRP A 844 2.97 -20.40 42.71
N VAL A 845 1.84 -20.01 42.12
CA VAL A 845 1.51 -20.15 40.69
C VAL A 845 0.77 -18.91 40.20
N GLU A 846 0.55 -18.80 38.89
CA GLU A 846 -0.35 -17.80 38.31
C GLU A 846 -1.76 -17.91 38.92
N ALA A 847 -2.31 -16.76 39.30
CA ALA A 847 -3.67 -16.66 39.81
C ALA A 847 -4.69 -16.89 38.71
N LEU A 848 -5.57 -17.87 38.91
CA LEU A 848 -6.66 -18.13 37.98
C LEU A 848 -7.79 -17.09 38.19
N PRO A 849 -8.47 -16.63 37.12
CA PRO A 849 -9.63 -15.76 37.25
C PRO A 849 -10.68 -16.37 38.20
N ARG A 850 -11.15 -15.62 39.19
CA ARG A 850 -12.24 -16.02 40.09
C ARG A 850 -13.59 -16.01 39.33
N GLU A 851 -14.37 -17.09 39.44
CA GLU A 851 -15.79 -17.12 39.04
C GLU A 851 -16.64 -16.67 40.24
N ASP A 852 -17.50 -15.67 40.04
CA ASP A 852 -18.40 -15.13 41.08
C ASP A 852 -19.86 -15.62 40.91
N ASP A 853 -20.16 -16.62 40.06
CA ASP A 853 -21.53 -17.09 39.77
C ASP A 853 -21.86 -18.46 40.39
N ASP A 854 -22.98 -18.54 41.13
CA ASP A 854 -23.49 -19.75 41.81
C ASP A 854 -23.91 -20.89 40.85
N GLU A 855 -24.13 -20.63 39.55
CA GLU A 855 -24.43 -21.70 38.57
C GLU A 855 -23.17 -22.52 38.17
N ALA A 856 -21.96 -22.04 38.47
CA ALA A 856 -20.72 -22.75 38.20
C ALA A 856 -20.26 -23.65 39.37
N ALA A 857 -20.90 -23.56 40.54
CA ALA A 857 -20.61 -24.37 41.73
C ALA A 857 -20.79 -25.89 41.52
N GLN A 858 -21.33 -26.32 40.38
CA GLN A 858 -21.45 -27.72 39.97
C GLN A 858 -20.27 -28.24 39.12
N ARG A 859 -19.24 -27.43 38.84
CA ARG A 859 -18.07 -27.84 38.03
C ARG A 859 -16.87 -28.19 38.94
N PRO A 860 -16.40 -29.46 38.97
CA PRO A 860 -15.32 -29.90 39.87
C PRO A 860 -13.91 -29.42 39.48
N ALA A 861 -13.78 -28.59 38.44
CA ALA A 861 -12.53 -28.00 38.01
C ALA A 861 -12.73 -26.64 37.32
N ARG A 862 -11.77 -25.73 37.58
CA ARG A 862 -11.77 -24.32 37.17
C ARG A 862 -11.48 -24.21 35.66
N GLY A 863 -12.35 -23.53 34.92
CA GLY A 863 -12.14 -23.21 33.50
C GLY A 863 -11.18 -22.04 33.34
N GLY A 864 -9.92 -22.34 33.02
CA GLY A 864 -8.88 -21.38 32.68
C GLY A 864 -7.74 -22.11 31.97
N ASP A 865 -7.77 -22.15 30.65
CA ASP A 865 -6.91 -22.95 29.76
C ASP A 865 -5.45 -22.46 29.70
N GLY A 866 -4.73 -22.51 30.82
CA GLY A 866 -3.29 -22.21 30.86
C GLY A 866 -2.49 -23.13 31.78
N VAL A 867 -1.34 -23.57 31.30
CA VAL A 867 -0.24 -24.00 32.17
C VAL A 867 0.35 -22.73 32.79
N SER A 868 0.45 -22.67 34.12
CA SER A 868 1.08 -21.56 34.83
C SER A 868 2.50 -21.37 34.30
N PRO A 869 2.82 -20.23 33.65
CA PRO A 869 4.13 -20.01 33.04
C PRO A 869 5.24 -19.84 34.09
N ILE A 870 4.85 -19.65 35.35
CA ILE A 870 5.73 -19.46 36.49
C ILE A 870 5.29 -20.33 37.67
N ILE A 871 6.26 -20.97 38.33
CA ILE A 871 6.07 -21.66 39.61
C ILE A 871 7.18 -21.16 40.54
N ILE A 872 6.82 -20.67 41.73
CA ILE A 872 7.80 -20.21 42.72
C ILE A 872 7.73 -21.12 43.94
N THR A 873 8.87 -21.60 44.42
CA THR A 873 8.97 -22.39 45.65
C THR A 873 10.25 -22.06 46.40
N SER A 874 10.28 -22.34 47.70
CA SER A 874 11.48 -22.23 48.53
C SER A 874 11.95 -23.58 49.07
N ASN A 875 11.29 -24.66 48.65
CA ASN A 875 11.42 -25.98 49.25
C ASN A 875 12.66 -26.79 48.79
N ASP A 876 13.49 -26.27 47.87
CA ASP A 876 14.65 -26.97 47.31
C ASP A 876 14.27 -28.34 46.74
N LEU A 877 13.46 -28.32 45.69
CA LEU A 877 12.94 -29.51 45.01
C LEU A 877 14.07 -30.35 44.43
N ALA A 878 15.00 -29.73 43.71
CA ALA A 878 16.13 -30.44 43.11
C ALA A 878 17.02 -31.11 44.17
N GLY A 879 17.21 -30.48 45.34
CA GLY A 879 17.94 -31.09 46.45
C GLY A 879 17.28 -32.36 47.00
N ALA A 880 15.95 -32.47 46.97
CA ALA A 880 15.24 -33.69 47.34
C ALA A 880 15.32 -34.79 46.26
N TRP A 881 15.40 -34.42 44.99
CA TRP A 881 15.51 -35.36 43.88
C TRP A 881 16.93 -35.87 43.64
N ALA A 882 17.94 -35.19 44.20
CA ALA A 882 19.35 -35.47 43.96
C ALA A 882 19.77 -36.83 44.55
N ILE A 883 20.11 -37.76 43.67
CA ILE A 883 20.57 -39.12 43.98
C ILE A 883 21.99 -39.31 43.43
N ARG A 884 22.84 -39.98 44.20
CA ARG A 884 24.20 -40.35 43.79
C ARG A 884 24.20 -41.56 42.85
N PRO A 885 25.29 -41.83 42.11
CA PRO A 885 25.40 -43.01 41.24
C PRO A 885 25.20 -44.36 41.94
N ASP A 886 25.39 -44.42 43.27
CA ASP A 886 25.15 -45.62 44.11
C ASP A 886 23.68 -45.78 44.56
N GLY A 887 22.78 -44.89 44.12
CA GLY A 887 21.37 -44.90 44.46
C GLY A 887 21.04 -44.24 45.81
N GLN A 888 22.02 -43.71 46.54
CA GLN A 888 21.78 -43.04 47.82
C GLN A 888 21.45 -41.55 47.64
N PRO A 889 20.60 -40.95 48.50
CA PRO A 889 20.35 -39.52 48.46
C PRO A 889 21.60 -38.67 48.68
N MET A 890 21.72 -37.55 47.95
CA MET A 890 22.85 -36.61 48.10
C MET A 890 22.75 -35.75 49.35
N LEU A 891 21.54 -35.30 49.71
CA LEU A 891 21.28 -34.33 50.77
C LEU A 891 20.26 -34.85 51.80
N PRO A 892 20.40 -34.49 53.09
CA PRO A 892 19.39 -34.77 54.10
C PRO A 892 18.14 -33.92 53.88
N LEU A 893 16.99 -34.44 54.32
CA LEU A 893 15.72 -33.72 54.31
C LEU A 893 15.47 -33.04 55.66
N THR A 894 14.69 -31.98 55.66
CA THR A 894 14.24 -31.30 56.88
C THR A 894 12.73 -31.07 56.78
N PRO A 895 11.93 -31.53 57.76
CA PRO A 895 12.30 -32.21 59.01
C PRO A 895 12.74 -33.68 58.82
N GLY A 896 12.60 -34.26 57.63
CA GLY A 896 13.02 -35.63 57.35
C GLY A 896 11.94 -36.67 57.61
N GLU A 897 10.68 -36.33 57.31
CA GLU A 897 9.57 -37.26 57.46
C GLU A 897 9.75 -38.52 56.57
N PRO A 898 9.26 -39.70 57.01
CA PRO A 898 9.51 -40.98 56.34
C PRO A 898 9.17 -41.01 54.84
N ARG A 899 8.18 -40.21 54.40
CA ARG A 899 7.71 -40.17 53.01
C ARG A 899 8.03 -38.86 52.29
N GLN A 900 8.73 -37.91 52.93
CA GLN A 900 8.95 -36.58 52.35
C GLN A 900 9.62 -36.64 50.98
N ARG A 901 10.66 -37.48 50.82
CA ARG A 901 11.35 -37.64 49.53
C ARG A 901 10.44 -38.24 48.46
N GLU A 902 9.62 -39.22 48.83
CA GLU A 902 8.64 -39.82 47.91
C GLU A 902 7.65 -38.76 47.42
N PHE A 903 7.11 -37.93 48.34
CA PHE A 903 6.21 -36.84 47.98
C PHE A 903 6.90 -35.74 47.17
N ALA A 904 8.19 -35.46 47.41
CA ALA A 904 8.96 -34.57 46.57
C ALA A 904 9.07 -35.08 45.13
N PHE A 905 9.36 -36.37 44.91
CA PHE A 905 9.35 -36.96 43.57
C PHE A 905 7.96 -36.90 42.91
N ARG A 906 6.90 -37.19 43.68
CA ARG A 906 5.52 -37.06 43.18
C ARG A 906 5.16 -35.63 42.78
N ALA A 907 5.63 -34.63 43.55
CA ALA A 907 5.49 -33.22 43.22
C ALA A 907 6.19 -32.89 41.90
N GLY A 908 7.42 -33.36 41.70
CA GLY A 908 8.14 -33.22 40.42
C GLY A 908 7.39 -33.83 39.24
N VAL A 909 6.83 -35.04 39.42
CA VAL A 909 6.00 -35.69 38.39
C VAL A 909 4.75 -34.87 38.08
N ASN A 910 4.05 -34.36 39.08
CA ASN A 910 2.86 -33.52 38.86
C ASN A 910 3.20 -32.25 38.08
N ILE A 911 4.30 -31.58 38.42
CA ILE A 911 4.73 -30.37 37.72
C ILE A 911 5.08 -30.69 36.26
N VAL A 912 5.91 -31.71 36.01
CA VAL A 912 6.30 -32.08 34.64
C VAL A 912 5.09 -32.50 33.82
N MET A 913 4.22 -33.36 34.36
CA MET A 913 3.01 -33.77 33.66
C MET A 913 2.08 -32.57 33.39
N TYR A 914 1.97 -31.63 34.33
CA TYR A 914 1.14 -30.43 34.15
C TYR A 914 1.66 -29.58 33.00
N THR A 915 2.97 -29.38 32.93
CA THR A 915 3.60 -28.61 31.85
C THR A 915 3.45 -29.27 30.48
N LEU A 916 3.46 -30.60 30.41
CA LEU A 916 3.38 -31.35 29.15
C LEU A 916 1.96 -31.62 28.66
N THR A 917 1.00 -31.75 29.58
CA THR A 917 -0.37 -32.20 29.27
C THR A 917 -1.43 -31.15 29.54
N GLY A 918 -1.02 -29.97 30.03
CA GLY A 918 -1.94 -28.88 30.30
C GLY A 918 -2.94 -29.21 31.40
N ASN A 919 -4.18 -28.77 31.18
CA ASN A 919 -5.29 -28.91 32.11
C ASN A 919 -6.26 -30.04 31.74
N TYR A 920 -5.85 -31.08 31.00
CA TYR A 920 -6.74 -32.15 30.51
C TYR A 920 -7.55 -32.88 31.59
N LYS A 921 -7.14 -32.82 32.86
CA LYS A 921 -7.88 -33.37 34.02
C LYS A 921 -8.90 -32.41 34.64
N ALA A 922 -8.98 -31.18 34.14
CA ALA A 922 -10.03 -30.23 34.45
C ALA A 922 -11.32 -30.52 33.65
N ASP A 923 -11.25 -31.36 32.60
CA ASP A 923 -12.42 -31.73 31.81
C ASP A 923 -13.42 -32.58 32.59
N GLN A 924 -14.72 -32.27 32.43
CA GLN A 924 -15.85 -32.87 33.17
C GLN A 924 -15.92 -34.40 33.14
N VAL A 925 -15.24 -35.05 32.20
CA VAL A 925 -15.28 -36.51 31.97
C VAL A 925 -14.64 -37.30 33.12
N HIS A 926 -13.71 -36.71 33.88
CA HIS A 926 -12.95 -37.43 34.92
C HIS A 926 -13.40 -37.15 36.37
N ALA A 927 -14.31 -36.20 36.57
CA ALA A 927 -14.70 -35.76 37.91
C ALA A 927 -15.43 -36.81 38.77
N PRO A 928 -16.36 -37.64 38.24
CA PRO A 928 -17.06 -38.65 39.06
C PRO A 928 -16.12 -39.68 39.69
N ALA A 929 -15.12 -40.14 38.93
CA ALA A 929 -14.13 -41.13 39.39
C ALA A 929 -13.12 -40.56 40.40
N LEU A 930 -12.88 -39.24 40.38
CA LEU A 930 -12.03 -38.55 41.36
C LEU A 930 -12.75 -38.38 42.71
N ILE A 931 -14.04 -38.06 42.69
CA ILE A 931 -14.87 -37.90 43.89
C ILE A 931 -15.05 -39.25 44.61
N GLU A 932 -15.24 -40.35 43.86
CA GLU A 932 -15.36 -41.70 44.42
C GLU A 932 -14.08 -42.17 45.15
N ARG A 933 -12.91 -41.70 44.71
CA ARG A 933 -11.61 -41.97 45.35
C ARG A 933 -11.26 -41.05 46.51
N LEU A 934 -11.87 -39.88 46.60
CA LEU A 934 -11.70 -38.93 47.73
C LEU A 934 -12.63 -39.27 48.91
N GLY A 935 -13.70 -40.02 48.65
CA GLY A 935 -14.64 -40.53 49.66
C GLY A 935 -14.22 -41.84 50.34
N GLN A 936 -13.09 -42.44 49.94
CA GLN A 936 -12.41 -43.58 50.60
C GLN A 936 -11.13 -43.09 51.27
#